data_AF-A0A1J0U1A1-F1
#
_entry.id   AF-A0A1J0U1A1-F1
#
_cell.length_a   1.000
_cell.length_b   1.000
_cell.length_c   1.000
_cell.angle_alpha   90.00
_cell.angle_beta   90.00
_cell.angle_gamma   90.00
#
_symmetry.space_group_name_H-M   'P 1'
#
loop_
_entity.id
_entity.type
_entity.pdbx_description
1 polymer ?
#
loop_
_entity_poly.entity_id
_entity_poly.type
_entity_poly.pdbx_seq_one_letter_code
_entity_poly.pdbx_strand_id
1 'polypeptide(L)'
;MRQILKSYLKSYFKNWIEAAGLILFVIIIVATIAGILSGALQYKLKYNDLTRTSQKWDYFFVGAPNEYNDNFIENYYLHNEFIDKNNHKIKVTGPNEEAILDENSIWWKTIEATCQAVPNPAFAKTCRLVQIMNKLDEIETSRGTKTNIDGVNPIAWLYFKKYNYNYNKELATRLLTQTIPAAYSAGVFETISITQQTSPNYNFEITAAVVPNLANTGKVNFNQLKLYHGRLPTADNEVVISSLFAEQNKFKIGDIINIIPTKPEFSLKIVGIGNKLDNFITGTSGGLRPANNNDIRQYGVLFTTPAMLSALADANAKGELGINKFRTWQKVLIKLNDASAILTLKNDLHQAYINPTTTLIAYDDGYIATQTQNINIQIILYSAVGSVLLFLGFIFINYTMKKEMNKTRRQIGIFKAFGYRATELSWVFLTKFFLTMSLGVALGYCFSIPIQLYVNTLYTSGLLIPFALIYAPWQFMLILFLVIPIFFTGLSFLFIYSYLRKPSLVLINGAGKLHFNFLVTGIKHIFRKTSFLFRIQLAFTLKGFFKWTVVMFIFFISSLLFIIQFNASDIFRDIVQSFSNVYQKNVDHRFQFPSTLMMTSQYQTPSGEEKLQLVNNNHFRVLPTTNVEVEQEKSLAAFRTLAAEIHKNPHDAANLMKLLAYQPIYKSVYLADLTQIINDLSTSGGLPLPDWLKNIVNWTGIIDQSHVKTVLTFNTLYYNPQTELPLVNLPVTPSINEAAVINDVVLKGIEPQTWAKFYQMQGIDQQVVANLLATPLSRVAIPAIISEKMARLNNLQVGSSYEFTVKNTSTPYNISIIVKGIIKNDTTRRNIFVNADVIRYFFRDFHGQPVPDLYNGVISKEIMVHDKINPKNLLTGKQNYKITLQNLTINIFNHDVTDSLQKIMQTVTSDGSDISIFTGPNNVEMIALQKLLAQAGLGLLNDSLLILQILNGMIIFIILAVITSSVIDEASQIILTMRALGYKPRQVNFIIIGNYVLGVLLMLLLAYVISLLVWYFAIDIILHQFKFVINLPLNWQTPVKVGTIISAILVLSWSLSMYLVKKRKLNELTE
;
A
#
# COMPACT_ATOMS: atom_id res chain seq x y z
N MET A 1 5.85 -4.53 61.68
CA MET A 1 5.69 -4.51 60.20
C MET A 1 6.04 -5.83 59.50
N ARG A 2 7.24 -6.41 59.66
CA ARG A 2 7.65 -7.65 58.95
C ARG A 2 6.70 -8.85 59.13
N GLN A 3 6.19 -9.07 60.35
CA GLN A 3 5.23 -10.15 60.64
C GLN A 3 3.85 -9.90 60.00
N ILE A 4 3.40 -8.64 59.95
CA ILE A 4 2.15 -8.25 59.29
C ILE A 4 2.25 -8.53 57.79
N LEU A 5 3.36 -8.15 57.15
CA LEU A 5 3.62 -8.45 55.74
C LEU A 5 3.66 -9.96 55.47
N LYS A 6 4.35 -10.74 56.31
CA LYS A 6 4.43 -12.21 56.18
C LYS A 6 3.06 -12.88 56.30
N SER A 7 2.26 -12.48 57.28
CA SER A 7 0.88 -12.98 57.46
C SER A 7 0.00 -12.62 56.27
N TYR A 8 0.13 -11.37 55.79
CA TYR A 8 -0.61 -10.86 54.64
C TYR A 8 -0.29 -11.60 53.34
N LEU A 9 1.00 -11.84 53.04
CA LEU A 9 1.43 -12.64 51.88
C LEU A 9 0.96 -14.10 51.96
N LYS A 10 0.94 -14.71 53.15
CA LYS A 10 0.41 -16.07 53.32
C LYS A 10 -1.09 -16.14 53.03
N SER A 11 -1.85 -15.14 53.46
CA SER A 11 -3.29 -15.01 53.17
C SER A 11 -3.55 -14.83 51.66
N TYR A 12 -2.70 -14.08 50.96
CA TYR A 12 -2.81 -13.86 49.53
C TYR A 12 -2.81 -15.16 48.72
N PHE A 13 -1.87 -16.06 48.98
CA PHE A 13 -1.80 -17.36 48.28
C PHE A 13 -2.96 -18.30 48.63
N LYS A 14 -3.66 -18.08 49.76
CA LYS A 14 -4.85 -18.85 50.13
C LYS A 14 -6.06 -18.53 49.23
N ASN A 15 -6.17 -17.30 48.73
CA ASN A 15 -7.22 -16.85 47.80
C ASN A 15 -6.76 -16.90 46.33
N TRP A 16 -6.28 -18.09 45.92
CA TRP A 16 -5.55 -18.27 44.66
C TRP A 16 -6.32 -17.89 43.39
N ILE A 17 -7.66 -18.04 43.37
CA ILE A 17 -8.49 -17.73 42.19
C ILE A 17 -8.42 -16.24 41.84
N GLU A 18 -8.53 -15.36 42.84
CA GLU A 18 -8.49 -13.90 42.62
C GLU A 18 -7.08 -13.44 42.23
N ALA A 19 -6.06 -14.04 42.87
CA ALA A 19 -4.65 -13.79 42.57
C ALA A 19 -4.30 -14.21 41.13
N ALA A 20 -4.66 -15.43 40.74
CA ALA A 20 -4.40 -15.98 39.42
C ALA A 20 -5.15 -15.20 38.33
N GLY A 21 -6.41 -14.82 38.58
CA GLY A 21 -7.19 -14.01 37.66
C GLY A 21 -6.55 -12.64 37.41
N LEU A 22 -6.01 -11.98 38.44
CA LEU A 22 -5.35 -10.69 38.29
C LEU A 22 -4.00 -10.80 37.55
N ILE A 23 -3.21 -11.84 37.83
CA ILE A 23 -1.95 -12.12 37.09
C ILE A 23 -2.27 -12.40 35.62
N LEU A 24 -3.19 -13.31 35.35
CA LEU A 24 -3.58 -13.70 33.98
C LEU A 24 -4.10 -12.50 33.18
N PHE A 25 -4.86 -11.62 33.83
CA PHE A 25 -5.34 -10.39 33.21
C PHE A 25 -4.18 -9.45 32.81
N VAL A 26 -3.18 -9.24 33.69
CA VAL A 26 -1.98 -8.45 33.35
C VAL A 26 -1.16 -9.12 32.24
N ILE A 27 -1.03 -10.45 32.29
CA ILE A 27 -0.35 -11.25 31.24
C ILE A 27 -0.98 -10.96 29.88
N ILE A 28 -2.31 -11.03 29.77
CA ILE A 28 -3.01 -10.84 28.49
C ILE A 28 -2.83 -9.42 27.96
N ILE A 29 -2.95 -8.39 28.81
CA ILE A 29 -2.75 -7.00 28.39
C ILE A 29 -1.34 -6.79 27.86
N VAL A 30 -0.33 -7.26 28.60
CA VAL A 30 1.07 -7.08 28.22
C VAL A 30 1.39 -7.90 26.97
N ALA A 31 0.90 -9.14 26.88
CA ALA A 31 1.07 -9.99 25.69
C ALA A 31 0.47 -9.32 24.44
N THR A 32 -0.70 -8.71 24.59
CA THR A 32 -1.38 -7.98 23.51
C THR A 32 -0.57 -6.76 23.06
N ILE A 33 -0.18 -5.90 24.00
CA ILE A 33 0.49 -4.63 23.69
C ILE A 33 1.90 -4.89 23.16
N ALA A 34 2.70 -5.70 23.84
CA ALA A 34 4.06 -6.00 23.43
C ALA A 34 4.11 -6.87 22.17
N GLY A 35 3.15 -7.78 22.01
CA GLY A 35 3.08 -8.72 20.89
C GLY A 35 2.76 -8.05 19.56
N ILE A 36 1.78 -7.15 19.56
CA ILE A 36 1.25 -6.55 18.33
C ILE A 36 1.97 -5.25 17.98
N LEU A 37 2.32 -4.43 18.98
CA LEU A 37 2.92 -3.12 18.74
C LEU A 37 4.40 -3.21 18.34
N SER A 38 5.07 -4.35 18.58
CA SER A 38 6.51 -4.52 18.31
C SER A 38 6.90 -4.16 16.89
N GLY A 39 6.21 -4.72 15.90
CA GLY A 39 6.57 -4.56 14.49
C GLY A 39 6.35 -3.13 14.01
N ALA A 40 5.15 -2.60 14.29
CA ALA A 40 4.79 -1.24 13.89
C ALA A 40 5.71 -0.19 14.55
N LEU A 41 6.00 -0.35 15.85
CA LEU A 41 6.89 0.54 16.59
C LEU A 41 8.33 0.45 16.06
N GLN A 42 8.84 -0.75 15.81
CA GLN A 42 10.19 -0.94 15.27
C GLN A 42 10.33 -0.30 13.88
N TYR A 43 9.36 -0.51 12.99
CA TYR A 43 9.34 0.14 11.68
C TYR A 43 9.35 1.65 11.82
N LYS A 44 8.45 2.21 12.65
CA LYS A 44 8.32 3.66 12.81
C LYS A 44 9.54 4.30 13.45
N LEU A 45 10.16 3.63 14.42
CA LEU A 45 11.41 4.10 15.00
C LEU A 45 12.51 4.15 13.94
N LYS A 46 12.71 3.08 13.16
CA LYS A 46 13.70 3.04 12.06
C LYS A 46 13.42 4.08 10.97
N TYR A 47 12.17 4.22 10.56
CA TYR A 47 11.75 5.24 9.60
C TYR A 47 11.99 6.66 10.14
N ASN A 48 11.55 6.94 11.36
CA ASN A 48 11.75 8.25 11.99
C ASN A 48 13.25 8.55 12.16
N ASP A 49 14.03 7.53 12.49
CA ASP A 49 15.47 7.62 12.66
C ASP A 49 16.17 8.05 11.36
N LEU A 50 15.71 7.58 10.19
CA LEU A 50 16.15 8.06 8.87
C LEU A 50 15.67 9.48 8.57
N THR A 51 14.39 9.78 8.82
CA THR A 51 13.81 11.10 8.50
C THR A 51 14.27 12.23 9.43
N ARG A 52 14.84 11.92 10.59
CA ARG A 52 15.47 12.90 11.49
C ARG A 52 16.81 13.39 10.93
N THR A 53 17.56 12.52 10.26
CA THR A 53 18.86 12.85 9.67
C THR A 53 18.72 13.50 8.29
N SER A 54 17.59 13.30 7.61
CA SER A 54 17.35 13.92 6.31
C SER A 54 15.87 14.17 6.05
N GLN A 55 15.57 15.32 5.44
CA GLN A 55 14.21 15.68 5.08
C GLN A 55 13.63 14.71 4.02
N LYS A 56 12.29 14.64 3.96
CA LYS A 56 11.58 13.99 2.87
C LYS A 56 11.51 14.95 1.68
N TRP A 57 11.48 14.43 0.46
CA TRP A 57 11.19 15.21 -0.74
C TRP A 57 9.67 15.33 -0.92
N ASP A 58 9.23 16.28 -1.76
CA ASP A 58 7.80 16.51 -2.04
C ASP A 58 7.39 15.85 -3.36
N TYR A 59 8.26 15.94 -4.37
CA TYR A 59 8.03 15.37 -5.69
C TYR A 59 9.26 14.64 -6.20
N PHE A 60 9.07 13.68 -7.08
CA PHE A 60 10.16 13.13 -7.87
C PHE A 60 9.79 13.14 -9.34
N PHE A 61 10.78 13.39 -10.16
CA PHE A 61 10.64 13.56 -11.59
C PHE A 61 10.89 12.23 -12.32
N VAL A 62 10.03 11.92 -13.28
CA VAL A 62 10.14 10.75 -14.16
C VAL A 62 10.22 11.28 -15.59
N GLY A 63 11.43 11.36 -16.13
CA GLY A 63 11.64 11.82 -17.51
C GLY A 63 11.22 10.71 -18.47
N ALA A 64 10.07 10.88 -19.13
CA ALA A 64 9.64 9.99 -20.20
C ALA A 64 9.97 10.64 -21.56
N PRO A 65 10.55 9.88 -22.51
CA PRO A 65 10.87 10.34 -23.87
C PRO A 65 9.75 11.06 -24.62
N ASN A 66 8.51 10.65 -24.40
CA ASN A 66 7.40 11.07 -25.25
C ASN A 66 6.69 12.35 -24.75
N GLU A 67 7.29 13.07 -23.81
CA GLU A 67 6.67 14.23 -23.15
C GLU A 67 7.33 15.56 -23.52
N TYR A 68 8.38 15.54 -24.35
CA TYR A 68 9.12 16.73 -24.77
C TYR A 68 8.42 17.51 -25.89
N ASN A 69 8.64 18.82 -25.92
CA ASN A 69 8.26 19.66 -27.04
C ASN A 69 9.18 19.39 -28.24
N ASP A 70 8.59 19.06 -29.40
CA ASP A 70 9.32 18.69 -30.61
C ASP A 70 10.40 19.72 -30.99
N ASN A 71 10.05 21.01 -30.98
CA ASN A 71 10.96 22.08 -31.35
C ASN A 71 12.08 22.26 -30.31
N PHE A 72 11.80 21.94 -29.05
CA PHE A 72 12.79 22.08 -27.98
C PHE A 72 13.95 21.11 -28.20
N ILE A 73 13.67 19.83 -28.46
CA ILE A 73 14.70 18.78 -28.62
C ILE A 73 15.50 18.97 -29.92
N GLU A 74 14.86 19.35 -31.02
CA GLU A 74 15.55 19.69 -32.27
C GLU A 74 16.50 20.87 -32.04
N ASN A 75 16.02 21.98 -31.46
CA ASN A 75 16.87 23.13 -31.18
C ASN A 75 18.04 22.77 -30.26
N TYR A 76 17.78 21.97 -29.23
CA TYR A 76 18.77 21.62 -28.22
C TYR A 76 19.90 20.75 -28.79
N TYR A 77 19.56 19.65 -29.46
CA TYR A 77 20.54 18.64 -29.87
C TYR A 77 21.07 18.83 -31.30
N LEU A 78 20.29 19.40 -32.23
CA LEU A 78 20.71 19.62 -33.63
C LEU A 78 21.15 21.07 -33.90
N HIS A 79 20.46 22.07 -33.36
CA HIS A 79 20.80 23.48 -33.66
C HIS A 79 21.72 24.13 -32.63
N ASN A 80 22.08 23.39 -31.57
CA ASN A 80 22.87 23.90 -30.45
C ASN A 80 22.24 25.13 -29.78
N GLU A 81 20.91 25.20 -29.70
CA GLU A 81 20.16 26.34 -29.15
C GLU A 81 19.31 25.91 -27.96
N PHE A 82 19.54 26.54 -26.82
CA PHE A 82 18.71 26.44 -25.62
C PHE A 82 18.12 27.81 -25.30
N ILE A 83 16.79 27.92 -25.29
CA ILE A 83 16.07 29.15 -24.96
C ILE A 83 15.76 29.13 -23.47
N ASP A 84 16.32 30.07 -22.71
CA ASP A 84 16.05 30.19 -21.27
C ASP A 84 14.65 30.75 -20.97
N LYS A 85 14.26 30.71 -19.71
CA LYS A 85 12.99 31.28 -19.21
C LYS A 85 12.74 32.76 -19.55
N ASN A 86 13.80 33.53 -19.85
CA ASN A 86 13.73 34.94 -20.21
C ASN A 86 13.75 35.13 -21.74
N ASN A 87 13.60 34.04 -22.50
CA ASN A 87 13.65 34.00 -23.95
C ASN A 87 15.03 34.35 -24.54
N HIS A 88 16.10 34.21 -23.76
CA HIS A 88 17.47 34.34 -24.28
C HIS A 88 17.94 33.03 -24.90
N LYS A 89 18.54 33.13 -26.09
CA LYS A 89 19.20 32.00 -26.76
C LYS A 89 20.60 31.79 -26.19
N ILE A 90 20.87 30.59 -25.72
CA ILE A 90 22.14 30.15 -25.15
C ILE A 90 22.63 28.95 -25.97
N LYS A 91 23.93 28.89 -26.30
CA LYS A 91 24.52 27.71 -26.94
C LYS A 91 24.67 26.56 -25.95
N VAL A 92 24.27 25.34 -26.33
CA VAL A 92 24.24 24.16 -25.46
C VAL A 92 25.64 23.66 -25.13
N THR A 93 26.46 23.43 -26.16
CA THR A 93 27.83 22.93 -26.03
C THR A 93 28.80 24.07 -25.71
N GLY A 94 28.67 25.22 -26.37
CA GLY A 94 29.45 26.43 -26.09
C GLY A 94 29.35 27.48 -27.21
N PRO A 95 29.86 28.71 -27.01
CA PRO A 95 29.67 29.82 -27.96
C PRO A 95 30.22 29.58 -29.37
N ASN A 96 31.27 28.75 -29.49
CA ASN A 96 31.93 28.40 -30.76
C ASN A 96 31.95 26.87 -31.00
N GLU A 97 31.09 26.13 -30.31
CA GLU A 97 31.07 24.66 -30.39
C GLU A 97 29.96 24.19 -31.32
N GLU A 98 30.16 23.02 -31.95
CA GLU A 98 29.18 22.38 -32.81
C GLU A 98 27.99 21.85 -32.01
N ALA A 99 26.88 21.56 -32.69
CA ALA A 99 25.76 20.86 -32.09
C ALA A 99 26.14 19.44 -31.65
N ILE A 100 25.32 18.84 -30.81
CA ILE A 100 25.56 17.46 -30.34
C ILE A 100 25.37 16.48 -31.50
N LEU A 101 24.33 16.68 -32.29
CA LEU A 101 24.02 15.90 -33.48
C LEU A 101 24.31 16.72 -34.73
N ASP A 102 24.75 16.04 -35.79
CA ASP A 102 25.06 16.68 -37.07
C ASP A 102 23.87 16.60 -38.02
N GLU A 103 23.25 17.75 -38.28
CA GLU A 103 22.17 17.91 -39.26
C GLU A 103 22.64 17.65 -40.71
N ASN A 104 23.94 17.74 -41.01
CA ASN A 104 24.47 17.52 -42.36
C ASN A 104 24.85 16.06 -42.63
N SER A 105 24.77 15.20 -41.62
CA SER A 105 25.12 13.79 -41.68
C SER A 105 24.26 12.96 -42.62
N ILE A 106 24.76 11.78 -43.00
CA ILE A 106 24.01 10.84 -43.84
C ILE A 106 22.80 10.32 -43.05
N TRP A 107 22.99 10.03 -41.76
CA TRP A 107 21.93 9.66 -40.82
C TRP A 107 20.78 10.67 -40.82
N TRP A 108 21.05 11.96 -40.56
CA TRP A 108 19.97 12.94 -40.44
C TRP A 108 19.24 13.15 -41.76
N LYS A 109 19.94 13.22 -42.90
CA LYS A 109 19.32 13.32 -44.24
C LYS A 109 18.41 12.13 -44.54
N THR A 110 18.80 10.92 -44.13
CA THR A 110 17.99 9.71 -44.30
C THR A 110 16.75 9.75 -43.41
N ILE A 111 16.89 10.16 -42.15
CA ILE A 111 15.78 10.35 -41.23
C ILE A 111 14.83 11.44 -41.72
N GLU A 112 15.35 12.56 -42.21
CA GLU A 112 14.57 13.66 -42.73
C GLU A 112 13.73 13.21 -43.93
N ALA A 113 14.32 12.52 -44.91
CA ALA A 113 13.58 11.97 -46.04
C ALA A 113 12.49 10.98 -45.58
N THR A 114 12.79 10.15 -44.58
CA THR A 114 11.85 9.17 -44.02
C THR A 114 10.69 9.85 -43.29
N CYS A 115 10.97 10.84 -42.45
CA CYS A 115 9.95 11.55 -41.67
C CYS A 115 9.15 12.55 -42.55
N GLN A 116 9.73 13.11 -43.61
CA GLN A 116 9.01 13.94 -44.58
C GLN A 116 8.04 13.13 -45.44
N ALA A 117 8.31 11.84 -45.67
CA ALA A 117 7.38 10.93 -46.33
C ALA A 117 6.13 10.64 -45.48
N VAL A 118 6.09 11.06 -44.20
CA VAL A 118 4.92 10.95 -43.34
C VAL A 118 3.88 12.01 -43.77
N PRO A 119 2.64 11.62 -44.14
CA PRO A 119 1.69 12.55 -44.78
C PRO A 119 1.21 13.72 -43.90
N ASN A 120 1.39 13.68 -42.58
CA ASN A 120 0.94 14.74 -41.66
C ASN A 120 2.14 15.51 -41.08
N PRO A 121 2.18 16.85 -41.20
CA PRO A 121 3.26 17.68 -40.67
C PRO A 121 3.51 17.56 -39.17
N ALA A 122 2.48 17.35 -38.34
CA ALA A 122 2.65 17.14 -36.90
C ALA A 122 3.31 15.79 -36.62
N PHE A 123 3.03 14.77 -37.44
CA PHE A 123 3.62 13.44 -37.28
C PHE A 123 5.06 13.38 -37.77
N ALA A 124 5.40 14.17 -38.79
CA ALA A 124 6.79 14.35 -39.21
C ALA A 124 7.65 14.90 -38.05
N LYS A 125 7.12 15.82 -37.23
CA LYS A 125 7.81 16.34 -36.03
C LYS A 125 8.00 15.27 -34.96
N THR A 126 6.95 14.55 -34.60
CA THR A 126 7.07 13.45 -33.63
C THR A 126 8.03 12.35 -34.10
N CYS A 127 8.02 12.04 -35.40
CA CYS A 127 8.99 11.13 -36.03
C CYS A 127 10.43 11.61 -35.80
N ARG A 128 10.72 12.88 -36.07
CA ARG A 128 12.05 13.47 -35.83
C ARG A 128 12.47 13.42 -34.37
N LEU A 129 11.57 13.80 -33.46
CA LEU A 129 11.81 13.71 -32.01
C LEU A 129 12.23 12.29 -31.60
N VAL A 130 11.45 11.27 -31.98
CA VAL A 130 11.75 9.86 -31.66
C VAL A 130 13.10 9.43 -32.21
N GLN A 131 13.45 9.84 -33.44
CA GLN A 131 14.74 9.49 -34.04
C GLN A 131 15.92 10.16 -33.33
N ILE A 132 15.79 11.42 -32.93
CA ILE A 132 16.78 12.10 -32.10
C ILE A 132 16.95 11.34 -30.78
N MET A 133 15.86 10.95 -30.12
CA MET A 133 15.92 10.23 -28.85
C MET A 133 16.57 8.84 -28.98
N ASN A 134 16.24 8.10 -30.04
CA ASN A 134 16.92 6.83 -30.34
C ASN A 134 18.42 7.04 -30.57
N LYS A 135 18.80 8.16 -31.20
CA LYS A 135 20.20 8.51 -31.40
C LYS A 135 20.91 8.82 -30.09
N LEU A 136 20.26 9.53 -29.18
CA LEU A 136 20.79 9.79 -27.83
C LEU A 136 20.94 8.49 -27.02
N ASP A 137 20.02 7.54 -27.16
CA ASP A 137 20.12 6.21 -26.55
C ASP A 137 21.27 5.39 -27.17
N GLU A 138 21.48 5.50 -28.49
CA GLU A 138 22.66 4.93 -29.15
C GLU A 138 23.95 5.50 -28.56
N ILE A 139 24.02 6.82 -28.30
CA ILE A 139 25.17 7.47 -27.65
C ILE A 139 25.33 6.96 -26.20
N GLU A 140 24.25 6.88 -25.42
CA GLU A 140 24.26 6.41 -24.03
C GLU A 140 24.64 4.92 -23.91
N THR A 141 24.29 4.09 -24.90
CA THR A 141 24.61 2.66 -24.91
C THR A 141 26.02 2.38 -25.43
N SER A 142 26.50 3.18 -26.39
CA SER A 142 27.83 3.04 -26.95
C SER A 142 28.94 3.72 -26.12
N ARG A 143 28.63 4.71 -25.26
CA ARG A 143 29.52 5.31 -24.24
C ARG A 143 31.00 5.52 -24.64
N GLY A 144 31.26 5.91 -25.89
CA GLY A 144 32.63 6.15 -26.39
C GLY A 144 33.40 4.90 -26.84
N THR A 145 32.78 3.72 -26.90
CA THR A 145 33.34 2.53 -27.60
C THR A 145 33.38 2.70 -29.11
N LYS A 146 32.40 3.43 -29.63
CA LYS A 146 32.31 3.87 -31.01
C LYS A 146 32.53 5.37 -31.01
N THR A 147 33.72 5.81 -31.40
CA THR A 147 34.04 7.24 -31.49
C THR A 147 33.52 7.88 -32.78
N ASN A 148 33.08 7.07 -33.74
CA ASN A 148 32.62 7.51 -35.05
C ASN A 148 31.25 6.90 -35.36
N ILE A 149 30.21 7.51 -34.79
CA ILE A 149 28.81 7.19 -35.08
C ILE A 149 28.31 8.25 -36.05
N ASP A 150 27.83 7.83 -37.21
CA ASP A 150 27.24 8.75 -38.20
C ASP A 150 26.11 9.57 -37.57
N GLY A 151 26.14 10.90 -37.74
CA GLY A 151 25.18 11.83 -37.14
C GLY A 151 25.52 12.35 -35.74
N VAL A 152 26.66 11.98 -35.16
CA VAL A 152 27.11 12.44 -33.83
C VAL A 152 28.39 13.25 -33.97
N ASN A 153 28.37 14.52 -33.57
CA ASN A 153 29.58 15.34 -33.60
C ASN A 153 30.56 14.92 -32.50
N PRO A 154 31.89 15.05 -32.71
CA PRO A 154 32.90 14.68 -31.70
C PRO A 154 32.68 15.36 -30.34
N ILE A 155 32.15 16.59 -30.34
CA ILE A 155 31.86 17.34 -29.12
C ILE A 155 30.82 16.67 -28.22
N ALA A 156 29.90 15.88 -28.80
CA ALA A 156 28.88 15.15 -28.05
C ALA A 156 29.49 14.22 -27.01
N TRP A 157 30.59 13.54 -27.34
CA TRP A 157 31.29 12.64 -26.44
C TRP A 157 31.90 13.38 -25.24
N LEU A 158 32.53 14.53 -25.49
CA LEU A 158 33.08 15.39 -24.44
C LEU A 158 31.96 15.97 -23.57
N TYR A 159 30.87 16.41 -24.21
CA TYR A 159 29.72 17.00 -23.56
C TYR A 159 29.01 15.99 -22.65
N PHE A 160 28.62 14.84 -23.17
CA PHE A 160 27.92 13.81 -22.40
C PHE A 160 28.80 13.12 -21.37
N LYS A 161 30.12 13.02 -21.59
CA LYS A 161 31.05 12.51 -20.57
C LYS A 161 30.99 13.32 -19.27
N LYS A 162 30.77 14.65 -19.34
CA LYS A 162 30.53 15.51 -18.17
C LYS A 162 29.29 15.08 -17.37
N TYR A 163 28.33 14.44 -18.02
CA TYR A 163 27.08 13.95 -17.44
C TYR A 163 27.01 12.41 -17.39
N ASN A 164 28.16 11.73 -17.44
CA ASN A 164 28.26 10.27 -17.36
C ASN A 164 27.45 9.53 -18.45
N TYR A 165 27.41 10.13 -19.65
CA TYR A 165 26.68 9.65 -20.82
C TYR A 165 25.15 9.58 -20.69
N ASN A 166 24.57 10.15 -19.62
CA ASN A 166 23.14 10.13 -19.41
C ASN A 166 22.50 11.46 -19.85
N TYR A 167 21.78 11.44 -20.97
CA TYR A 167 21.16 12.65 -21.53
C TYR A 167 20.01 13.18 -20.65
N ASN A 168 19.26 12.31 -19.98
CA ASN A 168 18.21 12.72 -19.04
C ASN A 168 18.79 13.52 -17.86
N LYS A 169 19.98 13.13 -17.37
CA LYS A 169 20.69 13.87 -16.33
C LYS A 169 21.12 15.23 -16.78
N GLU A 170 21.66 15.31 -17.98
CA GLU A 170 22.08 16.54 -18.60
C GLU A 170 20.91 17.53 -18.72
N LEU A 171 19.80 17.06 -19.29
CA LEU A 171 18.63 17.90 -19.52
C LEU A 171 17.93 18.30 -18.22
N ALA A 172 17.77 17.38 -17.27
CA ALA A 172 17.22 17.69 -15.95
C ALA A 172 18.08 18.71 -15.20
N THR A 173 19.41 18.59 -15.30
CA THR A 173 20.35 19.57 -14.73
C THR A 173 20.11 20.94 -15.36
N ARG A 174 20.03 21.01 -16.68
CA ARG A 174 19.85 22.28 -17.42
C ARG A 174 18.52 22.94 -17.13
N LEU A 175 17.42 22.19 -17.12
CA LEU A 175 16.08 22.74 -16.85
C LEU A 175 15.94 23.23 -15.40
N LEU A 176 16.39 22.44 -14.44
CA LEU A 176 16.21 22.76 -13.02
C LEU A 176 17.20 23.80 -12.48
N THR A 177 18.26 24.13 -13.23
CA THR A 177 19.25 25.15 -12.85
C THR A 177 18.92 26.56 -13.36
N GLN A 178 17.92 26.72 -14.24
CA GLN A 178 17.52 28.02 -14.78
C GLN A 178 16.91 28.98 -13.75
N THR A 179 16.47 28.47 -12.59
CA THR A 179 15.80 29.27 -11.56
C THR A 179 16.79 29.98 -10.64
N ILE A 180 16.47 31.23 -10.28
CA ILE A 180 17.10 31.94 -9.15
C ILE A 180 16.78 31.12 -7.87
N PRO A 181 17.72 30.93 -6.91
CA PRO A 181 17.57 30.00 -5.80
C PRO A 181 16.58 30.53 -4.75
N ALA A 182 15.28 30.21 -4.85
CA ALA A 182 14.32 30.53 -3.79
C ALA A 182 13.04 29.68 -3.73
N ALA A 183 12.62 28.98 -4.79
CA ALA A 183 11.32 28.28 -4.78
C ALA A 183 11.41 26.78 -4.46
N TYR A 184 12.45 26.10 -4.94
CA TYR A 184 12.64 24.66 -4.72
C TYR A 184 14.12 24.27 -4.73
N SER A 185 14.41 23.06 -4.27
CA SER A 185 15.73 22.41 -4.36
C SER A 185 15.59 21.03 -5.00
N ALA A 186 16.56 20.66 -5.84
CA ALA A 186 16.52 19.41 -6.59
C ALA A 186 17.84 18.66 -6.46
N GLY A 187 17.77 17.33 -6.33
CA GLY A 187 18.94 16.46 -6.24
C GLY A 187 18.85 15.32 -7.26
N VAL A 188 19.96 15.02 -7.92
CA VAL A 188 20.08 13.91 -8.88
C VAL A 188 20.65 12.67 -8.19
N PHE A 189 19.88 11.60 -8.19
CA PHE A 189 20.26 10.31 -7.62
C PHE A 189 20.51 9.34 -8.77
N GLU A 190 21.77 9.08 -9.05
CA GLU A 190 22.20 8.03 -9.98
C GLU A 190 22.35 6.71 -9.24
N THR A 191 21.83 5.66 -9.86
CA THR A 191 21.98 4.29 -9.39
C THR A 191 22.46 3.41 -10.53
N ILE A 192 23.52 2.66 -10.28
CA ILE A 192 24.06 1.63 -11.15
C ILE A 192 23.67 0.28 -10.56
N SER A 193 22.94 -0.55 -11.31
CA SER A 193 22.65 -1.93 -10.94
C SER A 193 23.62 -2.87 -11.63
N ILE A 194 24.28 -3.74 -10.84
CA ILE A 194 25.18 -4.78 -11.32
C ILE A 194 24.71 -6.13 -10.79
N THR A 195 24.43 -7.07 -11.69
CA THR A 195 24.15 -8.47 -11.35
C THR A 195 25.36 -9.32 -11.69
N GLN A 196 25.99 -9.89 -10.67
CA GLN A 196 27.12 -10.80 -10.82
C GLN A 196 26.65 -12.18 -11.27
N GLN A 197 27.25 -12.73 -12.34
CA GLN A 197 26.91 -14.08 -12.80
C GLN A 197 27.82 -15.18 -12.22
N THR A 198 28.78 -14.80 -11.37
CA THR A 198 29.74 -15.69 -10.71
C THR A 198 29.34 -15.91 -9.25
N SER A 199 29.66 -17.07 -8.66
CA SER A 199 29.40 -17.34 -7.23
C SER A 199 30.40 -16.61 -6.32
N PRO A 200 29.96 -15.85 -5.29
CA PRO A 200 28.57 -15.60 -4.90
C PRO A 200 27.85 -14.61 -5.83
N ASN A 201 26.63 -14.97 -6.25
CA ASN A 201 25.80 -14.16 -7.15
C ASN A 201 25.14 -13.01 -6.36
N TYR A 202 25.74 -11.82 -6.42
CA TYR A 202 25.19 -10.61 -5.82
C TYR A 202 24.51 -9.72 -6.86
N ASN A 203 23.43 -9.06 -6.41
CA ASN A 203 22.76 -7.94 -7.07
C ASN A 203 23.10 -6.66 -6.30
N PHE A 204 23.99 -5.85 -6.85
CA PHE A 204 24.38 -4.58 -6.25
C PHE A 204 23.62 -3.41 -6.86
N GLU A 205 23.12 -2.53 -6.01
CA GLU A 205 22.70 -1.18 -6.40
C GLU A 205 23.72 -0.18 -5.86
N ILE A 206 24.40 0.52 -6.75
CA ILE A 206 25.53 1.39 -6.43
C ILE A 206 25.09 2.82 -6.69
N THR A 207 25.13 3.67 -5.67
CA THR A 207 24.70 5.07 -5.74
C THR A 207 25.66 5.98 -4.99
N ALA A 208 25.57 7.30 -5.22
CA ALA A 208 26.44 8.26 -4.58
C ALA A 208 26.09 8.38 -3.08
N ALA A 209 27.09 8.36 -2.21
CA ALA A 209 26.92 8.54 -0.77
C ALA A 209 26.40 9.94 -0.42
N VAL A 210 26.82 10.93 -1.21
CA VAL A 210 26.40 12.34 -1.10
C VAL A 210 25.84 12.78 -2.43
N VAL A 211 24.66 13.41 -2.40
CA VAL A 211 24.02 13.93 -3.60
C VAL A 211 24.12 15.46 -3.64
N PRO A 212 24.72 16.03 -4.70
CA PRO A 212 24.78 17.48 -4.86
C PRO A 212 23.38 18.03 -5.16
N ASN A 213 23.14 19.25 -4.70
CA ASN A 213 22.00 20.03 -5.14
C ASN A 213 22.27 20.56 -6.55
N LEU A 214 21.24 20.59 -7.38
CA LEU A 214 21.34 21.19 -8.71
C LEU A 214 21.35 22.72 -8.62
N ALA A 215 20.56 23.30 -7.72
CA ALA A 215 20.40 24.76 -7.62
C ALA A 215 21.55 25.46 -6.87
N ASN A 216 22.37 24.72 -6.13
CA ASN A 216 23.55 25.24 -5.43
C ASN A 216 24.68 24.21 -5.39
N THR A 217 25.93 24.63 -5.26
CA THR A 217 27.09 23.71 -5.18
C THR A 217 27.15 22.88 -3.88
N GLY A 218 26.16 23.05 -2.99
CA GLY A 218 26.03 22.33 -1.73
C GLY A 218 25.38 20.95 -1.89
N LYS A 219 25.20 20.26 -0.77
CA LYS A 219 24.49 18.97 -0.70
C LYS A 219 22.99 19.23 -0.54
N VAL A 220 22.14 18.35 -1.07
CA VAL A 220 20.71 18.42 -0.76
C VAL A 220 20.43 18.01 0.70
N ASN A 221 19.42 18.60 1.33
CA ASN A 221 19.07 18.31 2.72
C ASN A 221 18.09 17.13 2.87
N PHE A 222 17.61 16.57 1.76
CA PHE A 222 16.67 15.45 1.70
C PHE A 222 17.32 14.16 1.17
N ASN A 223 16.75 13.01 1.55
CA ASN A 223 17.22 11.67 1.18
C ASN A 223 18.74 11.42 1.34
N GLN A 224 19.36 12.03 2.35
CA GLN A 224 20.77 11.84 2.68
C GLN A 224 21.01 10.50 3.39
N LEU A 225 22.21 9.96 3.19
CA LEU A 225 22.65 8.71 3.79
C LEU A 225 22.79 8.88 5.32
N LYS A 226 22.07 8.06 6.07
CA LYS A 226 22.28 7.90 7.50
C LYS A 226 23.30 6.80 7.75
N LEU A 227 24.38 7.15 8.44
CA LEU A 227 25.36 6.19 8.94
C LEU A 227 24.91 5.62 10.29
N TYR A 228 24.88 4.31 10.41
CA TYR A 228 24.75 3.60 11.67
C TYR A 228 26.13 3.35 12.31
N HIS A 229 27.13 3.05 11.47
CA HIS A 229 28.51 2.84 11.88
C HIS A 229 29.49 3.38 10.84
N GLY A 230 30.68 3.78 11.29
CA GLY A 230 31.78 4.21 10.41
C GLY A 230 31.61 5.64 9.91
N ARG A 231 32.12 5.89 8.69
CA ARG A 231 32.12 7.22 8.05
C ARG A 231 31.70 7.14 6.59
N LEU A 232 31.46 8.30 5.98
CA LEU A 232 31.25 8.42 4.55
C LEU A 232 32.55 8.07 3.79
N PRO A 233 32.45 7.55 2.55
CA PRO A 233 33.61 7.31 1.70
C PRO A 233 34.27 8.65 1.34
N THR A 234 35.59 8.71 1.51
CA THR A 234 36.44 9.86 1.17
C THR A 234 37.36 9.56 0.00
N ALA A 235 37.63 8.28 -0.26
CA ALA A 235 38.40 7.81 -1.41
C ALA A 235 37.52 6.92 -2.31
N ASP A 236 37.91 6.78 -3.57
CA ASP A 236 37.11 6.09 -4.59
C ASP A 236 37.07 4.57 -4.40
N ASN A 237 38.03 4.01 -3.67
CA ASN A 237 38.06 2.60 -3.27
C ASN A 237 37.33 2.33 -1.94
N GLU A 238 36.50 3.27 -1.48
CA GLU A 238 35.74 3.13 -0.23
C GLU A 238 34.23 3.06 -0.50
N VAL A 239 33.53 2.32 0.37
CA VAL A 239 32.09 2.14 0.27
C VAL A 239 31.42 2.12 1.62
N VAL A 240 30.20 2.66 1.67
CA VAL A 240 29.25 2.40 2.75
C VAL A 240 28.21 1.41 2.23
N ILE A 241 27.91 0.37 2.99
CA ILE A 241 26.94 -0.65 2.56
C ILE A 241 25.64 -0.58 3.35
N SER A 242 24.54 -1.03 2.73
CA SER A 242 23.25 -1.14 3.39
C SER A 242 23.30 -2.04 4.62
N SER A 243 22.62 -1.63 5.69
CA SER A 243 22.68 -2.31 6.99
C SER A 243 22.20 -3.75 6.96
N LEU A 244 21.14 -4.07 6.20
CA LEU A 244 20.63 -5.45 6.15
C LEU A 244 21.61 -6.38 5.43
N PHE A 245 22.16 -5.93 4.31
CA PHE A 245 23.17 -6.67 3.56
C PHE A 245 24.42 -6.96 4.39
N ALA A 246 24.87 -5.96 5.17
CA ALA A 246 26.00 -6.11 6.09
C ALA A 246 25.73 -7.18 7.16
N GLU A 247 24.56 -7.13 7.81
CA GLU A 247 24.20 -8.06 8.87
C GLU A 247 24.04 -9.50 8.36
N GLN A 248 23.36 -9.68 7.22
CA GLN A 248 23.08 -10.99 6.66
C GLN A 248 24.33 -11.70 6.14
N ASN A 249 25.28 -10.96 5.58
CA ASN A 249 26.55 -11.50 5.09
C ASN A 249 27.68 -11.38 6.12
N LYS A 250 27.40 -10.89 7.34
CA LYS A 250 28.35 -10.70 8.44
C LYS A 250 29.54 -9.80 8.10
N PHE A 251 29.37 -8.86 7.18
CA PHE A 251 30.39 -7.88 6.83
C PHE A 251 30.65 -6.89 7.96
N LYS A 252 31.91 -6.50 8.12
CA LYS A 252 32.38 -5.51 9.09
C LYS A 252 33.12 -4.37 8.38
N ILE A 253 33.25 -3.25 9.09
CA ILE A 253 34.08 -2.14 8.62
C ILE A 253 35.52 -2.65 8.50
N GLY A 254 36.13 -2.43 7.33
CA GLY A 254 37.46 -2.91 6.96
C GLY A 254 37.44 -4.06 5.95
N ASP A 255 36.34 -4.80 5.82
CA ASP A 255 36.22 -5.86 4.83
C ASP A 255 36.19 -5.28 3.40
N ILE A 256 36.48 -6.12 2.41
CA ILE A 256 36.56 -5.73 0.99
C ILE A 256 35.44 -6.42 0.22
N ILE A 257 34.74 -5.66 -0.62
CA ILE A 257 33.72 -6.14 -1.55
C ILE A 257 34.20 -5.94 -2.97
N ASN A 258 34.22 -7.02 -3.74
CA ASN A 258 34.60 -6.98 -5.15
C ASN A 258 33.34 -6.78 -6.00
N ILE A 259 33.20 -5.61 -6.61
CA ILE A 259 32.07 -5.32 -7.51
C ILE A 259 32.22 -6.09 -8.82
N ILE A 260 33.46 -6.15 -9.34
CA ILE A 260 33.81 -6.90 -10.55
C ILE A 260 34.90 -7.90 -10.14
N PRO A 261 34.56 -9.18 -9.91
CA PRO A 261 35.50 -10.15 -9.34
C PRO A 261 36.78 -10.36 -10.15
N THR A 262 36.73 -10.12 -11.45
CA THR A 262 37.88 -10.24 -12.37
C THR A 262 38.83 -9.03 -12.34
N LYS A 263 38.47 -7.94 -11.65
CA LYS A 263 39.12 -6.64 -11.74
C LYS A 263 39.39 -6.04 -10.35
N PRO A 264 40.61 -6.17 -9.81
CA PRO A 264 40.94 -5.72 -8.45
C PRO A 264 40.73 -4.22 -8.21
N GLU A 265 40.78 -3.38 -9.24
CA GLU A 265 40.58 -1.94 -9.15
C GLU A 265 39.14 -1.54 -8.72
N PHE A 266 38.17 -2.45 -8.87
CA PHE A 266 36.79 -2.26 -8.41
C PHE A 266 36.50 -2.96 -7.08
N SER A 267 37.55 -3.21 -6.29
CA SER A 267 37.46 -3.72 -4.93
C SER A 267 37.27 -2.55 -3.96
N LEU A 268 36.13 -2.52 -3.27
CA LEU A 268 35.78 -1.45 -2.35
C LEU A 268 35.94 -1.88 -0.90
N LYS A 269 36.70 -1.11 -0.13
CA LYS A 269 36.82 -1.25 1.31
C LYS A 269 35.59 -0.68 2.01
N ILE A 270 34.96 -1.46 2.87
CA ILE A 270 33.82 -1.03 3.66
C ILE A 270 34.30 -0.06 4.74
N VAL A 271 33.87 1.19 4.68
CA VAL A 271 34.22 2.24 5.66
C VAL A 271 33.03 2.67 6.54
N GLY A 272 31.84 2.21 6.21
CA GLY A 272 30.65 2.42 7.03
C GLY A 272 29.47 1.55 6.63
N ILE A 273 28.42 1.63 7.45
CA ILE A 273 27.17 0.89 7.27
C ILE A 273 26.03 1.90 7.45
N GLY A 274 25.11 1.98 6.47
CA GLY A 274 24.08 3.02 6.47
C GLY A 274 22.96 2.80 5.45
N ASN A 275 21.88 3.55 5.60
CA ASN A 275 20.73 3.53 4.69
C ASN A 275 20.22 4.95 4.41
N LYS A 276 19.57 5.13 3.28
CA LYS A 276 18.80 6.31 2.88
C LYS A 276 17.29 6.05 3.10
N LEU A 277 16.47 7.08 2.90
CA LEU A 277 15.02 6.94 2.99
C LEU A 277 14.46 6.18 1.79
N ASP A 278 15.00 6.41 0.60
CA ASP A 278 14.61 5.75 -0.64
C ASP A 278 14.93 4.25 -0.66
N ASN A 279 16.00 3.82 0.01
CA ASN A 279 16.39 2.41 0.09
C ASN A 279 15.90 1.71 1.37
N PHE A 280 14.83 2.22 1.99
CA PHE A 280 14.26 1.64 3.20
C PHE A 280 13.46 0.36 2.91
N ILE A 281 12.84 0.26 1.73
CA ILE A 281 11.93 -0.81 1.31
C ILE A 281 12.29 -1.25 -0.12
N THR A 282 12.22 -2.55 -0.40
CA THR A 282 12.35 -3.15 -1.74
C THR A 282 11.11 -2.81 -2.56
N GLY A 283 11.13 -1.66 -3.22
CA GLY A 283 9.98 -1.16 -3.96
C GLY A 283 10.05 0.36 -4.04
N THR A 284 11.05 0.87 -4.74
CA THR A 284 11.02 2.30 -5.07
C THR A 284 10.07 2.49 -6.25
N SER A 285 9.20 3.49 -6.13
CA SER A 285 8.49 4.04 -7.27
C SER A 285 9.52 4.52 -8.30
N GLY A 286 9.63 3.78 -9.41
CA GLY A 286 10.66 3.98 -10.44
C GLY A 286 11.38 2.73 -10.97
N GLY A 287 11.01 1.51 -10.59
CA GLY A 287 11.49 0.31 -11.30
C GLY A 287 12.62 -0.49 -10.65
N LEU A 288 12.81 -0.39 -9.33
CA LEU A 288 13.73 -1.29 -8.60
C LEU A 288 12.93 -2.40 -7.91
N ARG A 289 12.56 -3.42 -8.69
CA ARG A 289 12.27 -4.77 -8.16
C ARG A 289 13.55 -5.59 -8.28
N PRO A 290 13.96 -6.35 -7.26
CA PRO A 290 15.00 -7.35 -7.43
C PRO A 290 14.59 -8.31 -8.54
N ALA A 291 15.41 -8.41 -9.58
CA ALA A 291 15.24 -9.42 -10.61
C ALA A 291 15.49 -10.80 -9.98
N ASN A 292 14.48 -11.67 -10.05
CA ASN A 292 14.55 -13.13 -10.09
C ASN A 292 15.22 -13.93 -8.96
N ASN A 293 15.86 -13.31 -7.97
CA ASN A 293 16.39 -14.03 -6.81
C ASN A 293 15.67 -13.60 -5.54
N ASN A 294 14.81 -14.49 -5.03
CA ASN A 294 14.04 -14.33 -3.79
C ASN A 294 14.88 -14.25 -2.51
N ASP A 295 16.21 -14.29 -2.61
CA ASP A 295 17.11 -14.20 -1.45
C ASP A 295 17.64 -12.77 -1.27
N ILE A 296 17.02 -12.06 -0.33
CA ILE A 296 17.43 -10.70 0.07
C ILE A 296 18.90 -10.62 0.55
N ARG A 297 19.53 -11.76 0.90
CA ARG A 297 20.96 -11.84 1.24
C ARG A 297 21.88 -11.53 0.07
N GLN A 298 21.40 -11.77 -1.16
CA GLN A 298 22.15 -11.51 -2.38
C GLN A 298 22.00 -10.07 -2.87
N TYR A 299 21.13 -9.27 -2.25
CA TYR A 299 20.86 -7.90 -2.66
C TYR A 299 21.51 -6.90 -1.70
N GLY A 300 22.36 -6.02 -2.23
CA GLY A 300 23.07 -5.02 -1.43
C GLY A 300 23.05 -3.64 -2.08
N VAL A 301 22.81 -2.60 -1.28
CA VAL A 301 22.95 -1.20 -1.73
C VAL A 301 24.31 -0.67 -1.26
N LEU A 302 25.10 -0.18 -2.21
CA LEU A 302 26.45 0.33 -2.05
C LEU A 302 26.46 1.85 -2.27
N PHE A 303 27.05 2.58 -1.34
CA PHE A 303 27.16 4.03 -1.37
C PHE A 303 28.63 4.43 -1.51
N THR A 304 28.99 5.01 -2.65
CA THR A 304 30.38 5.34 -3.00
C THR A 304 30.52 6.80 -3.48
N THR A 305 31.71 7.20 -3.92
CA THR A 305 31.97 8.54 -4.47
C THR A 305 31.40 8.67 -5.89
N PRO A 306 31.04 9.89 -6.33
CA PRO A 306 30.65 10.12 -7.73
C PRO A 306 31.71 9.68 -8.74
N ALA A 307 33.00 9.81 -8.39
CA ALA A 307 34.11 9.40 -9.25
C ALA A 307 34.15 7.88 -9.47
N MET A 308 33.88 7.09 -8.44
CA MET A 308 33.76 5.63 -8.56
C MET A 308 32.56 5.22 -9.44
N LEU A 309 31.43 5.92 -9.34
CA LEU A 309 30.28 5.69 -10.24
C LEU A 309 30.64 5.97 -11.71
N SER A 310 31.35 7.06 -11.99
CA SER A 310 31.84 7.31 -13.35
C SER A 310 32.83 6.24 -13.82
N ALA A 311 33.72 5.77 -12.95
CA ALA A 311 34.66 4.70 -13.30
C ALA A 311 33.95 3.39 -13.65
N LEU A 312 32.90 3.01 -12.92
CA LEU A 312 32.07 1.83 -13.23
C LEU A 312 31.31 1.99 -14.55
N ALA A 313 30.78 3.18 -14.82
CA ALA A 313 30.11 3.49 -16.08
C ALA A 313 31.07 3.44 -17.28
N ASP A 314 32.29 3.95 -17.12
CA ASP A 314 33.36 3.88 -18.11
C ASP A 314 33.87 2.45 -18.31
N ALA A 315 33.92 1.63 -17.26
CA ALA A 315 34.29 0.21 -17.36
C ALA A 315 33.24 -0.59 -18.14
N ASN A 316 31.95 -0.33 -17.89
CA ASN A 316 30.87 -0.88 -18.69
C ASN A 316 31.02 -0.51 -20.16
N ALA A 317 31.28 0.79 -20.42
CA ALA A 317 31.51 1.27 -21.76
C ALA A 317 32.59 0.45 -22.45
N LYS A 318 33.77 0.31 -21.85
CA LYS A 318 34.90 -0.44 -22.42
C LYS A 318 34.68 -1.97 -22.54
N GLY A 319 33.52 -2.49 -22.18
CA GLY A 319 33.23 -3.93 -22.20
C GLY A 319 33.95 -4.72 -21.10
N GLU A 320 34.44 -4.03 -20.07
CA GLU A 320 35.31 -4.61 -19.04
C GLU A 320 34.55 -5.41 -17.97
N LEU A 321 33.21 -5.44 -18.03
CA LEU A 321 32.35 -6.13 -17.07
C LEU A 321 32.18 -7.63 -17.33
N GLY A 322 32.64 -8.13 -18.49
CA GLY A 322 32.51 -9.53 -18.89
C GLY A 322 31.05 -9.97 -18.98
N ILE A 323 30.68 -11.04 -18.29
CA ILE A 323 29.32 -11.63 -18.29
C ILE A 323 28.33 -10.93 -17.33
N ASN A 324 28.78 -9.94 -16.56
CA ASN A 324 27.93 -9.26 -15.58
C ASN A 324 26.92 -8.35 -16.28
N LYS A 325 25.69 -8.31 -15.77
CA LYS A 325 24.66 -7.40 -16.31
C LYS A 325 24.79 -6.04 -15.64
N PHE A 326 24.69 -4.98 -16.44
CA PHE A 326 24.83 -3.60 -15.99
C PHE A 326 23.63 -2.77 -16.43
N ARG A 327 23.08 -1.96 -15.53
CA ARG A 327 22.00 -1.04 -15.85
C ARG A 327 22.16 0.27 -15.09
N THR A 328 21.94 1.40 -15.75
CA THR A 328 21.93 2.72 -15.10
C THR A 328 20.51 3.27 -15.01
N TRP A 329 20.25 3.96 -13.91
CA TRP A 329 19.01 4.68 -13.70
C TRP A 329 19.28 6.01 -13.00
N GLN A 330 18.40 6.96 -13.24
CA GLN A 330 18.45 8.27 -12.62
C GLN A 330 17.10 8.60 -12.01
N LYS A 331 17.13 9.21 -10.83
CA LYS A 331 15.95 9.78 -10.17
C LYS A 331 16.26 11.21 -9.74
N VAL A 332 15.39 12.15 -10.10
CA VAL A 332 15.50 13.52 -9.59
C VAL A 332 14.45 13.74 -8.51
N LEU A 333 14.90 14.07 -7.31
CA LEU A 333 14.05 14.36 -6.16
C LEU A 333 13.98 15.87 -5.97
N ILE A 334 12.77 16.37 -5.73
CA ILE A 334 12.46 17.80 -5.63
C ILE A 334 11.81 18.09 -4.29
N LYS A 335 12.29 19.12 -3.62
CA LYS A 335 11.72 19.69 -2.40
C LYS A 335 11.30 21.12 -2.68
N LEU A 336 10.04 21.43 -2.46
CA LEU A 336 9.52 22.79 -2.52
C LEU A 336 9.81 23.52 -1.21
N ASN A 337 10.08 24.82 -1.31
CA ASN A 337 10.22 25.71 -0.15
C ASN A 337 8.85 26.09 0.42
N ASP A 338 7.84 26.20 -0.44
CA ASP A 338 6.44 26.50 -0.11
C ASP A 338 5.48 25.76 -1.06
N ALA A 339 4.20 25.64 -0.70
CA ALA A 339 3.23 24.90 -1.51
C ALA A 339 2.91 25.58 -2.85
N SER A 340 3.02 26.92 -2.94
CA SER A 340 2.77 27.66 -4.20
C SER A 340 3.88 27.50 -5.23
N ALA A 341 5.10 27.14 -4.81
CA ALA A 341 6.24 26.88 -5.70
C ALA A 341 5.97 25.76 -6.72
N ILE A 342 4.93 24.94 -6.54
CA ILE A 342 4.55 23.91 -7.51
C ILE A 342 4.16 24.50 -8.87
N LEU A 343 3.48 25.65 -8.88
CA LEU A 343 3.08 26.31 -10.13
C LEU A 343 4.32 26.84 -10.88
N THR A 344 5.27 27.40 -10.14
CA THR A 344 6.57 27.84 -10.68
C THR A 344 7.33 26.66 -11.28
N LEU A 345 7.48 25.56 -10.54
CA LEU A 345 8.15 24.35 -11.03
C LEU A 345 7.49 23.82 -12.32
N LYS A 346 6.16 23.76 -12.37
CA LYS A 346 5.45 23.32 -13.57
C LYS A 346 5.69 24.27 -14.75
N ASN A 347 5.69 25.59 -14.53
CA ASN A 347 5.98 26.58 -15.56
C ASN A 347 7.40 26.45 -16.11
N ASP A 348 8.39 26.21 -15.24
CA ASP A 348 9.79 26.01 -15.66
C ASP A 348 9.93 24.74 -16.52
N LEU A 349 9.29 23.65 -16.09
CA LEU A 349 9.27 22.40 -16.86
C LEU A 349 8.51 22.55 -18.20
N HIS A 350 7.52 23.44 -18.29
CA HIS A 350 6.74 23.61 -19.52
C HIS A 350 7.56 24.07 -20.74
N GLN A 351 8.75 24.64 -20.53
CA GLN A 351 9.66 25.02 -21.62
C GLN A 351 10.09 23.82 -22.47
N ALA A 352 10.35 22.70 -21.81
CA ALA A 352 10.80 21.47 -22.47
C ALA A 352 9.70 20.44 -22.59
N TYR A 353 8.69 20.45 -21.72
CA TYR A 353 7.65 19.43 -21.66
C TYR A 353 6.28 19.97 -22.08
N ILE A 354 5.60 19.22 -22.94
CA ILE A 354 4.23 19.53 -23.39
C ILE A 354 3.28 19.54 -22.19
N ASN A 355 3.45 18.58 -21.27
CA ASN A 355 2.64 18.44 -20.07
C ASN A 355 3.54 18.29 -18.84
N PRO A 356 3.96 19.38 -18.17
CA PRO A 356 4.89 19.28 -17.05
C PRO A 356 4.33 18.49 -15.86
N THR A 357 3.01 18.41 -15.71
CA THR A 357 2.36 17.66 -14.61
C THR A 357 2.56 16.15 -14.74
N THR A 358 2.67 15.58 -15.96
CA THR A 358 2.90 14.13 -16.14
C THR A 358 4.28 13.70 -15.67
N THR A 359 5.25 14.61 -15.75
CA THR A 359 6.64 14.33 -15.37
C THR A 359 6.86 14.29 -13.85
N LEU A 360 5.89 14.75 -13.05
CA LEU A 360 6.01 14.90 -11.60
C LEU A 360 5.15 13.87 -10.85
N ILE A 361 5.76 13.19 -9.86
CA ILE A 361 5.05 12.29 -8.95
C ILE A 361 5.19 12.79 -7.52
N ALA A 362 4.06 12.96 -6.82
CA ALA A 362 4.03 13.36 -5.42
C ALA A 362 4.57 12.25 -4.51
N TYR A 363 5.32 12.63 -3.45
CA TYR A 363 5.82 11.68 -2.45
C TYR A 363 4.71 10.83 -1.84
N ASP A 364 3.57 11.46 -1.54
CA ASP A 364 2.40 10.81 -0.92
C ASP A 364 1.76 9.73 -1.81
N ASP A 365 1.90 9.85 -3.13
CA ASP A 365 1.46 8.82 -4.09
C ASP A 365 2.53 7.70 -4.25
N GLY A 366 3.72 7.87 -3.68
CA GLY A 366 4.82 6.91 -3.71
C GLY A 366 4.66 5.72 -2.76
N TYR A 367 5.34 4.60 -3.06
CA TYR A 367 5.23 3.36 -2.29
C TYR A 367 5.67 3.50 -0.82
N ILE A 368 6.78 4.21 -0.57
CA ILE A 368 7.30 4.41 0.79
C ILE A 368 6.31 5.19 1.66
N ALA A 369 5.66 6.22 1.08
CA ALA A 369 4.69 7.04 1.80
C ALA A 369 3.44 6.24 2.15
N THR A 370 2.86 5.54 1.17
CA THR A 370 1.65 4.71 1.36
C THR A 370 1.87 3.59 2.39
N GLN A 371 3.00 2.88 2.35
CA GLN A 371 3.36 1.88 3.37
C GLN A 371 3.52 2.51 4.76
N THR A 372 4.19 3.66 4.83
CA THR A 372 4.38 4.38 6.10
C THR A 372 3.05 4.91 6.67
N GLN A 373 2.14 5.40 5.83
CA GLN A 373 0.80 5.84 6.24
C GLN A 373 0.00 4.67 6.81
N ASN A 374 0.00 3.50 6.14
CA ASN A 374 -0.65 2.28 6.64
C ASN A 374 -0.12 1.89 8.02
N ILE A 375 1.19 1.97 8.24
CA ILE A 375 1.82 1.64 9.53
C ILE A 375 1.51 2.69 10.60
N ASN A 376 1.46 3.97 10.26
CA ASN A 376 1.06 5.01 11.22
C ASN A 376 -0.39 4.80 11.70
N ILE A 377 -1.31 4.46 10.79
CA ILE A 377 -2.70 4.14 11.12
C ILE A 377 -2.74 2.94 12.09
N GLN A 378 -1.95 1.90 11.82
CA GLN A 378 -1.85 0.73 12.72
C GLN A 378 -1.30 1.10 14.10
N ILE A 379 -0.26 1.94 14.19
CA ILE A 379 0.29 2.39 15.48
C ILE A 379 -0.76 3.14 16.29
N ILE A 380 -1.45 4.10 15.68
CA ILE A 380 -2.49 4.88 16.36
C ILE A 380 -3.58 3.95 16.87
N LEU A 381 -4.08 3.05 16.02
CA LEU A 381 -5.12 2.09 16.38
C LEU A 381 -4.68 1.20 17.55
N TYR A 382 -3.51 0.57 17.45
CA TYR A 382 -3.02 -0.37 18.46
C TYR A 382 -2.61 0.33 19.76
N SER A 383 -2.00 1.52 19.71
CA SER A 383 -1.69 2.31 20.90
C SER A 383 -2.96 2.83 21.58
N ALA A 384 -3.99 3.24 20.83
CA ALA A 384 -5.28 3.61 21.40
C ALA A 384 -5.93 2.42 22.13
N VAL A 385 -6.00 1.25 21.48
CA VAL A 385 -6.53 0.03 22.11
C VAL A 385 -5.71 -0.36 23.34
N GLY A 386 -4.38 -0.36 23.24
CA GLY A 386 -3.48 -0.70 24.36
C GLY A 386 -3.66 0.25 25.55
N SER A 387 -3.81 1.55 25.29
CA SER A 387 -4.03 2.56 26.34
C SER A 387 -5.35 2.33 27.08
N VAL A 388 -6.42 2.02 26.35
CA VAL A 388 -7.72 1.70 26.96
C VAL A 388 -7.67 0.39 27.74
N LEU A 389 -6.96 -0.64 27.25
CA LEU A 389 -6.75 -1.89 27.99
C LEU A 389 -5.96 -1.67 29.29
N LEU A 390 -4.90 -0.86 29.25
CA LEU A 390 -4.15 -0.48 30.43
C LEU A 390 -5.03 0.28 31.44
N PHE A 391 -5.86 1.22 30.96
CA PHE A 391 -6.80 1.95 31.80
C PHE A 391 -7.86 1.03 32.43
N LEU A 392 -8.40 0.08 31.65
CA LEU A 392 -9.30 -0.96 32.15
C LEU A 392 -8.63 -1.78 33.25
N GLY A 393 -7.35 -2.12 33.04
CA GLY A 393 -6.56 -2.83 34.02
C GLY A 393 -6.34 -2.06 35.30
N PHE A 394 -6.07 -0.76 35.19
CA PHE A 394 -5.97 0.11 36.35
C PHE A 394 -7.24 0.07 37.21
N ILE A 395 -8.42 0.23 36.59
CA ILE A 395 -9.71 0.20 37.29
C ILE A 395 -9.95 -1.17 37.93
N PHE A 396 -9.73 -2.24 37.18
CA PHE A 396 -9.99 -3.61 37.65
C PHE A 396 -9.10 -4.00 38.84
N ILE A 397 -7.82 -3.65 38.75
CA ILE A 397 -6.85 -3.83 39.83
C ILE A 397 -7.29 -3.07 41.08
N ASN A 398 -7.58 -1.77 40.95
CA ASN A 398 -7.96 -0.94 42.08
C ASN A 398 -9.29 -1.39 42.70
N TYR A 399 -10.22 -1.89 41.88
CA TYR A 399 -11.44 -2.53 42.35
C TYR A 399 -11.13 -3.74 43.23
N THR A 400 -10.30 -4.66 42.75
CA THR A 400 -9.92 -5.89 43.47
C THR A 400 -9.21 -5.56 44.78
N MET A 401 -8.30 -4.59 44.74
CA MET A 401 -7.59 -4.11 45.92
C MET A 401 -8.54 -3.48 46.95
N LYS A 402 -9.44 -2.59 46.52
CA LYS A 402 -10.45 -1.98 47.40
C LYS A 402 -11.35 -3.03 48.04
N LYS A 403 -11.74 -4.07 47.30
CA LYS A 403 -12.51 -5.20 47.83
C LYS A 403 -11.73 -5.93 48.93
N GLU A 404 -10.46 -6.25 48.69
CA GLU A 404 -9.61 -6.93 49.69
C GLU A 404 -9.43 -6.09 50.97
N MET A 405 -9.18 -4.79 50.82
CA MET A 405 -9.10 -3.86 51.94
C MET A 405 -10.42 -3.76 52.73
N ASN A 406 -11.56 -3.97 52.08
CA ASN A 406 -12.85 -4.05 52.77
C ASN A 406 -12.97 -5.34 53.58
N LYS A 407 -12.49 -6.49 53.07
CA LYS A 407 -12.50 -7.79 53.79
C LYS A 407 -11.64 -7.72 55.07
N THR A 408 -10.51 -7.01 55.03
CA THR A 408 -9.58 -6.87 56.18
C THR A 408 -9.76 -5.56 56.96
N ARG A 409 -10.78 -4.75 56.64
CA ARG A 409 -10.98 -3.39 57.18
C ARG A 409 -10.95 -3.31 58.70
N ARG A 410 -11.59 -4.25 59.39
CA ARG A 410 -11.63 -4.30 60.86
C ARG A 410 -10.23 -4.50 61.45
N GLN A 411 -9.43 -5.40 60.86
CA GLN A 411 -8.04 -5.65 61.27
C GLN A 411 -7.18 -4.39 61.07
N ILE A 412 -7.35 -3.71 59.92
CA ILE A 412 -6.67 -2.44 59.61
C ILE A 412 -7.03 -1.36 60.64
N GLY A 413 -8.32 -1.24 61.01
CA GLY A 413 -8.78 -0.28 62.00
C GLY A 413 -8.19 -0.53 63.39
N ILE A 414 -8.03 -1.80 63.77
CA ILE A 414 -7.33 -2.21 65.01
C ILE A 414 -5.86 -1.81 64.97
N PHE A 415 -5.15 -2.08 63.86
CA PHE A 415 -3.76 -1.62 63.71
C PHE A 415 -3.67 -0.09 63.79
N LYS A 416 -4.57 0.65 63.16
CA LYS A 416 -4.58 2.11 63.26
C LYS A 416 -4.87 2.60 64.69
N ALA A 417 -5.69 1.88 65.47
CA ALA A 417 -5.91 2.17 66.90
C ALA A 417 -4.67 1.88 67.76
N PHE A 418 -3.85 0.91 67.37
CA PHE A 418 -2.53 0.64 67.97
C PHE A 418 -1.44 1.65 67.58
N GLY A 419 -1.77 2.73 66.85
CA GLY A 419 -0.84 3.82 66.54
C GLY A 419 -0.11 3.72 65.20
N TYR A 420 -0.39 2.71 64.37
CA TYR A 420 0.22 2.60 63.04
C TYR A 420 -0.27 3.71 62.10
N ARG A 421 0.65 4.31 61.34
CA ARG A 421 0.34 5.39 60.39
C ARG A 421 -0.34 4.83 59.14
N ALA A 422 -1.21 5.63 58.51
CA ALA A 422 -1.88 5.23 57.28
C ALA A 422 -0.90 4.94 56.13
N THR A 423 0.22 5.65 56.07
CA THR A 423 1.30 5.43 55.09
C THR A 423 2.00 4.09 55.31
N GLU A 424 2.31 3.74 56.57
CA GLU A 424 2.95 2.46 56.95
C GLU A 424 2.06 1.28 56.57
N LEU A 425 0.75 1.38 56.85
CA LEU A 425 -0.23 0.36 56.46
C LEU A 425 -0.38 0.28 54.94
N SER A 426 -0.38 1.41 54.24
CA SER A 426 -0.56 1.46 52.77
C SER A 426 0.55 0.70 52.04
N TRP A 427 1.79 0.79 52.49
CA TRP A 427 2.93 0.07 51.91
C TRP A 427 2.77 -1.45 51.92
N VAL A 428 2.16 -2.02 52.97
CA VAL A 428 1.92 -3.47 53.06
C VAL A 428 0.96 -3.96 51.98
N PHE A 429 -0.11 -3.20 51.72
CA PHE A 429 -1.06 -3.49 50.66
C PHE A 429 -0.42 -3.31 49.27
N LEU A 430 0.48 -2.33 49.13
CA LEU A 430 1.17 -2.05 47.87
C LEU A 430 2.13 -3.15 47.44
N THR A 431 2.88 -3.77 48.38
CA THR A 431 3.89 -4.79 48.06
C THR A 431 3.33 -5.96 47.27
N LYS A 432 2.16 -6.45 47.68
CA LYS A 432 1.45 -7.52 46.99
C LYS A 432 1.12 -7.10 45.56
N PHE A 433 0.58 -5.89 45.38
CA PHE A 433 0.19 -5.39 44.07
C PHE A 433 1.40 -5.24 43.14
N PHE A 434 2.49 -4.68 43.64
CA PHE A 434 3.74 -4.58 42.89
C PHE A 434 4.23 -5.97 42.44
N LEU A 435 4.21 -6.98 43.33
CA LEU A 435 4.61 -8.33 42.98
C LEU A 435 3.71 -8.93 41.87
N THR A 436 2.38 -8.76 41.99
CA THR A 436 1.44 -9.25 40.99
C THR A 436 1.63 -8.57 39.64
N MET A 437 1.86 -7.25 39.63
CA MET A 437 2.11 -6.49 38.41
C MET A 437 3.44 -6.89 37.76
N SER A 438 4.53 -6.98 38.53
CA SER A 438 5.84 -7.37 38.02
C SER A 438 5.85 -8.80 37.44
N LEU A 439 5.20 -9.75 38.13
CA LEU A 439 5.05 -11.12 37.61
C LEU A 439 4.17 -11.16 36.36
N GLY A 440 3.05 -10.42 36.37
CA GLY A 440 2.15 -10.35 35.22
C GLY A 440 2.81 -9.76 33.99
N VAL A 441 3.62 -8.70 34.16
CA VAL A 441 4.40 -8.09 33.08
C VAL A 441 5.47 -9.05 32.57
N ALA A 442 6.22 -9.72 33.45
CA ALA A 442 7.25 -10.67 33.05
C ALA A 442 6.69 -11.84 32.25
N LEU A 443 5.66 -12.50 32.77
CA LEU A 443 5.00 -13.58 32.07
C LEU A 443 4.30 -13.07 30.80
N GLY A 444 3.66 -11.90 30.86
CA GLY A 444 3.03 -11.26 29.71
C GLY A 444 4.00 -11.02 28.55
N TYR A 445 5.22 -10.56 28.84
CA TYR A 445 6.24 -10.42 27.82
C TYR A 445 6.65 -11.78 27.23
N CYS A 446 6.82 -12.82 28.05
CA CYS A 446 7.10 -14.18 27.55
C CYS A 446 5.98 -14.69 26.61
N PHE A 447 4.71 -14.49 27.00
CA PHE A 447 3.56 -14.85 26.16
C PHE A 447 3.43 -13.96 24.91
N SER A 448 4.03 -12.77 24.90
CA SER A 448 4.08 -11.91 23.72
C SER A 448 5.00 -12.46 22.63
N ILE A 449 6.06 -13.21 22.97
CA ILE A 449 7.07 -13.71 22.01
C ILE A 449 6.46 -14.45 20.81
N PRO A 450 5.60 -15.48 20.96
CA PRO A 450 5.00 -16.14 19.80
C PRO A 450 4.17 -15.18 18.94
N ILE A 451 3.49 -14.21 19.56
CA ILE A 451 2.73 -13.18 18.85
C ILE A 451 3.70 -12.26 18.08
N GLN A 452 4.80 -11.83 18.70
CA GLN A 452 5.84 -11.02 18.05
C GLN A 452 6.45 -11.73 16.86
N LEU A 453 6.80 -13.02 16.99
CA LEU A 453 7.36 -13.80 15.88
C LEU A 453 6.38 -13.85 14.70
N TYR A 454 5.10 -14.11 14.97
CA TYR A 454 4.07 -14.13 13.93
C TYR A 454 3.87 -12.75 13.29
N VAL A 455 3.74 -11.68 14.09
CA VAL A 455 3.48 -10.33 13.58
C VAL A 455 4.71 -9.75 12.87
N ASN A 456 5.91 -9.86 13.45
CA ASN A 456 7.13 -9.21 12.93
C ASN A 456 7.64 -9.86 11.63
N THR A 457 7.37 -11.14 11.39
CA THR A 457 7.69 -11.78 10.10
C THR A 457 6.89 -11.19 8.94
N LEU A 458 5.71 -10.62 9.21
CA LEU A 458 4.93 -9.91 8.20
C LEU A 458 5.62 -8.62 7.76
N TYR A 459 6.36 -7.97 8.67
CA TYR A 459 7.08 -6.73 8.37
C TYR A 459 8.39 -6.96 7.62
N THR A 460 9.05 -8.11 7.81
CA THR A 460 10.35 -8.38 7.16
C THR A 460 10.26 -8.51 5.64
N SER A 461 9.06 -8.74 5.10
CA SER A 461 8.85 -8.88 3.66
C SER A 461 9.05 -7.53 2.97
N GLY A 462 10.22 -7.35 2.37
CA GLY A 462 10.57 -6.18 1.58
C GLY A 462 11.19 -5.02 2.35
N LEU A 463 11.61 -5.18 3.61
CA LEU A 463 12.43 -4.19 4.30
C LEU A 463 13.93 -4.39 4.00
N LEU A 464 14.65 -3.28 3.77
CA LEU A 464 16.10 -3.28 3.50
C LEU A 464 16.96 -2.86 4.71
N ILE A 465 16.36 -2.94 5.89
CA ILE A 465 16.99 -2.63 7.17
C ILE A 465 16.78 -3.83 8.11
N PRO A 466 17.77 -4.17 8.96
CA PRO A 466 17.63 -5.22 9.96
C PRO A 466 16.34 -5.08 10.74
N PHE A 467 15.63 -6.17 10.97
CA PHE A 467 14.37 -6.14 11.70
C PHE A 467 14.36 -7.30 12.69
N ALA A 468 14.04 -7.01 13.95
CA ALA A 468 14.17 -7.98 15.02
C ALA A 468 12.87 -8.75 15.16
N LEU A 469 12.91 -10.07 14.98
CA LEU A 469 11.71 -10.89 15.17
C LEU A 469 11.21 -10.88 16.61
N ILE A 470 12.13 -10.72 17.57
CA ILE A 470 11.83 -10.48 18.99
C ILE A 470 12.28 -9.07 19.33
N TYR A 471 11.33 -8.19 19.60
CA TYR A 471 11.57 -6.79 19.89
C TYR A 471 11.89 -6.58 21.37
N ALA A 472 13.19 -6.46 21.67
CA ALA A 472 13.68 -6.34 23.04
C ALA A 472 14.64 -5.17 23.32
N PRO A 473 14.44 -3.95 22.80
CA PRO A 473 15.35 -2.84 23.12
C PRO A 473 15.22 -2.42 24.59
N TRP A 474 16.33 -2.01 25.19
CA TRP A 474 16.41 -1.70 26.62
C TRP A 474 15.43 -0.60 27.06
N GLN A 475 15.16 0.40 26.22
CA GLN A 475 14.20 1.48 26.50
C GLN A 475 12.77 0.93 26.64
N PHE A 476 12.38 0.03 25.73
CA PHE A 476 11.08 -0.63 25.79
C PHE A 476 10.99 -1.51 27.04
N MET A 477 12.07 -2.23 27.38
CA MET A 477 12.12 -3.04 28.59
C MET A 477 12.02 -2.21 29.87
N LEU A 478 12.72 -1.07 29.93
CA LEU A 478 12.66 -0.16 31.07
C LEU A 478 11.23 0.38 31.24
N ILE A 479 10.59 0.81 30.15
CA ILE A 479 9.20 1.27 30.21
C ILE A 479 8.28 0.14 30.68
N LEU A 480 8.42 -1.05 30.10
CA LEU A 480 7.54 -2.17 30.35
C LEU A 480 7.68 -2.73 31.78
N PHE A 481 8.90 -3.00 32.22
CA PHE A 481 9.19 -3.67 33.50
C PHE A 481 9.34 -2.74 34.68
N LEU A 482 9.62 -1.46 34.46
CA LEU A 482 9.89 -0.51 35.54
C LEU A 482 8.87 0.64 35.54
N VAL A 483 8.74 1.40 34.45
CA VAL A 483 7.86 2.58 34.43
C VAL A 483 6.39 2.19 34.62
N ILE A 484 5.89 1.21 33.87
CA ILE A 484 4.48 0.80 33.96
C ILE A 484 4.15 0.26 35.37
N PRO A 485 4.89 -0.69 35.95
CA PRO A 485 4.63 -1.15 37.31
C PRO A 485 4.72 -0.04 38.35
N ILE A 486 5.73 0.83 38.29
CA ILE A 486 5.89 1.94 39.24
C ILE A 486 4.74 2.94 39.11
N PHE A 487 4.36 3.32 37.90
CA PHE A 487 3.26 4.25 37.66
C PHE A 487 1.93 3.72 38.21
N PHE A 488 1.59 2.47 37.89
CA PHE A 488 0.36 1.84 38.35
C PHE A 488 0.34 1.64 39.87
N THR A 489 1.48 1.27 40.46
CA THR A 489 1.60 1.10 41.91
C THR A 489 1.54 2.45 42.63
N GLY A 490 2.21 3.49 42.12
CA GLY A 490 2.11 4.85 42.64
C GLY A 490 0.67 5.38 42.63
N LEU A 491 -0.04 5.26 41.50
CA LEU A 491 -1.45 5.62 41.43
C LEU A 491 -2.30 4.81 42.42
N SER A 492 -2.08 3.50 42.50
CA SER A 492 -2.81 2.63 43.42
C SER A 492 -2.53 3.01 44.88
N PHE A 493 -1.29 3.39 45.22
CA PHE A 493 -0.92 3.86 46.56
C PHE A 493 -1.73 5.09 46.97
N LEU A 494 -1.95 6.05 46.06
CA LEU A 494 -2.81 7.21 46.35
C LEU A 494 -4.24 6.79 46.69
N PHE A 495 -4.80 5.81 45.98
CA PHE A 495 -6.11 5.24 46.27
C PHE A 495 -6.14 4.51 47.63
N ILE A 496 -5.13 3.68 47.94
CA ILE A 496 -4.99 2.99 49.23
C ILE A 496 -4.93 4.02 50.36
N TYR A 497 -4.04 5.00 50.23
CA TYR A 497 -3.81 6.03 51.24
C TYR A 497 -5.08 6.83 51.52
N SER A 498 -5.78 7.26 50.47
CA SER A 498 -7.07 7.96 50.59
C SER A 498 -8.11 7.12 51.33
N TYR A 499 -8.16 5.81 51.06
CA TYR A 499 -9.07 4.90 51.76
C TYR A 499 -8.69 4.68 53.24
N LEU A 500 -7.39 4.55 53.55
CA LEU A 500 -6.87 4.30 54.90
C LEU A 500 -6.77 5.54 55.79
N ARG A 501 -6.84 6.75 55.21
CA ARG A 501 -6.85 8.01 55.97
C ARG A 501 -8.09 8.14 56.86
N LYS A 502 -9.18 7.43 56.57
CA LYS A 502 -10.42 7.41 57.37
C LYS A 502 -10.18 7.07 58.85
N PRO A 503 -10.92 7.65 59.82
CA PRO A 503 -10.74 7.38 61.25
C PRO A 503 -10.84 5.89 61.61
N SER A 504 -10.09 5.45 62.63
CA SER A 504 -10.06 4.04 63.08
C SER A 504 -11.45 3.52 63.43
N LEU A 505 -12.28 4.33 64.09
CA LEU A 505 -13.66 3.99 64.44
C LEU A 505 -14.52 3.69 63.20
N VAL A 506 -14.35 4.45 62.12
CA VAL A 506 -15.04 4.25 60.84
C VAL A 506 -14.58 2.95 60.17
N LEU A 507 -13.29 2.62 60.26
CA LEU A 507 -12.73 1.37 59.73
C LEU A 507 -13.19 0.14 60.54
N ILE A 508 -13.40 0.26 61.85
CA ILE A 508 -13.89 -0.82 62.70
C ILE A 508 -15.40 -1.02 62.49
N ASN A 509 -16.19 0.03 62.70
CA ASN A 509 -17.67 -0.06 62.72
C ASN A 509 -18.31 0.01 61.33
N GLY A 510 -17.61 0.50 60.32
CA GLY A 510 -18.15 0.63 58.96
C GLY A 510 -19.19 1.73 58.79
N ALA A 511 -19.32 2.61 59.77
CA ALA A 511 -20.21 3.77 59.75
C ALA A 511 -19.62 4.86 58.86
N GLY A 512 -20.10 4.95 57.61
CA GLY A 512 -19.62 5.95 56.66
C GLY A 512 -19.94 5.61 55.20
N LYS A 513 -21.17 5.15 54.93
CA LYS A 513 -21.68 5.04 53.56
C LYS A 513 -22.44 6.32 53.24
N LEU A 514 -22.03 7.05 52.20
CA LEU A 514 -22.84 8.12 51.61
C LEU A 514 -24.17 7.51 51.15
N HIS A 515 -25.27 7.97 51.74
CA HIS A 515 -26.63 7.53 51.39
C HIS A 515 -27.22 8.49 50.35
N PHE A 516 -27.30 8.06 49.09
CA PHE A 516 -28.04 8.77 48.04
C PHE A 516 -29.54 8.48 48.16
N ASN A 517 -30.20 9.05 49.17
CA ASN A 517 -31.62 8.79 49.42
C ASN A 517 -32.51 9.26 48.26
N PHE A 518 -32.16 10.34 47.56
CA PHE A 518 -32.93 10.86 46.43
C PHE A 518 -33.03 9.89 45.24
N LEU A 519 -31.88 9.43 44.74
CA LEU A 519 -31.79 8.55 43.56
C LEU A 519 -32.39 7.14 43.84
N VAL A 520 -32.17 6.63 45.05
CA VAL A 520 -32.74 5.34 45.51
C VAL A 520 -34.25 5.40 45.61
N THR A 521 -34.82 6.51 46.09
CA THR A 521 -36.27 6.68 46.22
C THR A 521 -36.93 6.82 44.85
N GLY A 522 -36.30 7.55 43.91
CA GLY A 522 -36.78 7.67 42.53
C GLY A 522 -36.82 6.31 41.80
N ILE A 523 -35.75 5.53 41.87
CA ILE A 523 -35.70 4.19 41.25
C ILE A 523 -36.74 3.25 41.88
N LYS A 524 -36.91 3.26 43.21
CA LYS A 524 -37.94 2.45 43.89
C LYS A 524 -39.36 2.83 43.48
N HIS A 525 -39.61 4.11 43.20
CA HIS A 525 -40.90 4.58 42.71
C HIS A 525 -41.21 4.05 41.31
N ILE A 526 -40.25 4.17 40.38
CA ILE A 526 -40.38 3.71 38.98
C ILE A 526 -40.68 2.20 38.91
N PHE A 527 -40.04 1.38 39.76
CA PHE A 527 -40.19 -0.08 39.71
C PHE A 527 -41.18 -0.67 40.73
N ARG A 528 -42.07 0.13 41.33
CA ARG A 528 -42.98 -0.32 42.40
C ARG A 528 -43.93 -1.46 41.98
N LYS A 529 -44.31 -1.51 40.70
CA LYS A 529 -45.25 -2.48 40.11
C LYS A 529 -44.61 -3.78 39.58
N THR A 530 -43.30 -3.96 39.75
CA THR A 530 -42.57 -5.16 39.26
C THR A 530 -42.68 -6.37 40.20
N SER A 531 -42.31 -7.55 39.70
CA SER A 531 -42.35 -8.81 40.47
C SER A 531 -41.51 -8.74 41.76
N PHE A 532 -41.94 -9.47 42.79
CA PHE A 532 -41.25 -9.46 44.09
C PHE A 532 -39.77 -9.85 44.00
N LEU A 533 -39.43 -10.86 43.18
CA LEU A 533 -38.05 -11.29 42.95
C LEU A 533 -37.19 -10.17 42.34
N PHE A 534 -37.74 -9.43 41.37
CA PHE A 534 -37.04 -8.29 40.76
C PHE A 534 -36.84 -7.14 41.76
N ARG A 535 -37.82 -6.88 42.63
CA ARG A 535 -37.70 -5.87 43.69
C ARG A 535 -36.60 -6.20 44.71
N ILE A 536 -36.44 -7.46 45.10
CA ILE A 536 -35.33 -7.91 45.96
C ILE A 536 -33.99 -7.70 45.26
N GLN A 537 -33.88 -8.14 44.01
CA GLN A 537 -32.69 -8.00 43.18
C GLN A 537 -32.27 -6.52 43.02
N LEU A 538 -33.23 -5.64 42.76
CA LEU A 538 -33.01 -4.19 42.66
C LEU A 538 -32.54 -3.61 44.00
N ALA A 539 -33.17 -3.99 45.12
CA ALA A 539 -32.76 -3.54 46.45
C ALA A 539 -31.31 -3.96 46.79
N PHE A 540 -30.93 -5.18 46.40
CA PHE A 540 -29.56 -5.68 46.58
C PHE A 540 -28.55 -4.86 45.78
N THR A 541 -28.88 -4.57 44.52
CA THR A 541 -28.02 -3.75 43.66
C THR A 541 -27.88 -2.33 44.19
N LEU A 542 -28.97 -1.69 44.62
CA LEU A 542 -28.94 -0.33 45.17
C LEU A 542 -28.09 -0.24 46.45
N LYS A 543 -28.05 -1.31 47.27
CA LYS A 543 -27.16 -1.39 48.45
C LYS A 543 -25.67 -1.44 48.05
N GLY A 544 -25.37 -1.94 46.85
CA GLY A 544 -24.02 -2.07 46.27
C GLY A 544 -23.76 -1.15 45.07
N PHE A 545 -24.51 -0.06 44.90
CA PHE A 545 -24.61 0.70 43.64
C PHE A 545 -23.25 1.11 43.03
N PHE A 546 -22.31 1.63 43.82
CA PHE A 546 -20.99 2.01 43.33
C PHE A 546 -20.18 0.83 42.76
N LYS A 547 -20.30 -0.36 43.36
CA LYS A 547 -19.63 -1.56 42.85
C LYS A 547 -20.26 -1.98 41.52
N TRP A 548 -21.58 -2.03 41.48
CA TRP A 548 -22.31 -2.31 40.25
C TRP A 548 -21.95 -1.32 39.14
N THR A 549 -21.85 -0.02 39.45
CA THR A 549 -21.47 1.03 38.49
C THR A 549 -20.05 0.83 37.95
N VAL A 550 -19.07 0.53 38.81
CA VAL A 550 -17.69 0.23 38.37
C VAL A 550 -17.66 -0.98 37.44
N VAL A 551 -18.40 -2.03 37.77
CA VAL A 551 -18.52 -3.22 36.92
C VAL A 551 -19.15 -2.88 35.57
N MET A 552 -20.24 -2.10 35.56
CA MET A 552 -20.88 -1.65 34.33
C MET A 552 -19.96 -0.79 33.48
N PHE A 553 -19.18 0.10 34.10
CA PHE A 553 -18.23 0.95 33.40
C PHE A 553 -17.10 0.15 32.76
N ILE A 554 -16.53 -0.83 33.48
CA ILE A 554 -15.55 -1.77 32.92
C ILE A 554 -16.14 -2.50 31.71
N PHE A 555 -17.35 -3.05 31.86
CA PHE A 555 -18.04 -3.75 30.78
C PHE A 555 -18.35 -2.85 29.58
N PHE A 556 -18.75 -1.62 29.83
CA PHE A 556 -18.98 -0.60 28.82
C PHE A 556 -17.71 -0.34 28.01
N ILE A 557 -16.58 -0.08 28.68
CA ILE A 557 -15.29 0.15 28.02
C ILE A 557 -14.83 -1.09 27.24
N SER A 558 -14.95 -2.29 27.82
CA SER A 558 -14.59 -3.52 27.12
C SER A 558 -15.47 -3.78 25.89
N SER A 559 -16.78 -3.54 26.00
CA SER A 559 -17.72 -3.70 24.89
C SER A 559 -17.45 -2.67 23.79
N LEU A 560 -17.16 -1.43 24.17
CA LEU A 560 -16.76 -0.35 23.25
C LEU A 560 -15.48 -0.74 22.50
N LEU A 561 -14.46 -1.24 23.20
CA LEU A 561 -13.24 -1.75 22.59
C LEU A 561 -13.51 -2.88 21.60
N PHE A 562 -14.37 -3.83 21.97
CA PHE A 562 -14.73 -4.96 21.13
C PHE A 562 -15.40 -4.46 19.84
N ILE A 563 -16.37 -3.55 19.95
CA ILE A 563 -17.05 -2.95 18.78
C ILE A 563 -16.05 -2.20 17.89
N ILE A 564 -15.14 -1.42 18.47
CA ILE A 564 -14.10 -0.71 17.71
C ILE A 564 -13.19 -1.70 16.97
N GLN A 565 -12.77 -2.79 17.62
CA GLN A 565 -11.93 -3.83 17.01
C GLN A 565 -12.62 -4.54 15.84
N PHE A 566 -13.92 -4.84 15.96
CA PHE A 566 -14.71 -5.44 14.88
C PHE A 566 -14.96 -4.44 13.74
N ASN A 567 -15.29 -3.19 14.05
CA ASN A 567 -15.45 -2.15 13.03
C ASN A 567 -14.14 -1.89 12.28
N ALA A 568 -12.98 -1.94 12.96
CA ALA A 568 -11.68 -1.83 12.31
C ALA A 568 -11.44 -3.00 11.33
N SER A 569 -11.74 -4.24 11.75
CA SER A 569 -11.68 -5.43 10.88
C SER A 569 -12.62 -5.30 9.67
N ASP A 570 -13.83 -4.80 9.88
CA ASP A 570 -14.79 -4.53 8.80
C ASP A 570 -14.28 -3.45 7.85
N ILE A 571 -13.72 -2.34 8.33
CA ILE A 571 -13.09 -1.30 7.50
C ILE A 571 -11.95 -1.87 6.67
N PHE A 572 -11.07 -2.69 7.25
CA PHE A 572 -9.98 -3.32 6.48
C PHE A 572 -10.53 -4.22 5.38
N ARG A 573 -11.58 -5.00 5.67
CA ARG A 573 -12.26 -5.81 4.65
C ARG A 573 -12.93 -4.94 3.58
N ASP A 574 -13.52 -3.82 3.96
CA ASP A 574 -14.18 -2.90 3.03
C ASP A 574 -13.16 -2.17 2.14
N ILE A 575 -11.98 -1.82 2.67
CA ILE A 575 -10.83 -1.29 1.89
C ILE A 575 -10.36 -2.32 0.87
N VAL A 576 -10.25 -3.60 1.25
CA VAL A 576 -9.92 -4.68 0.29
C VAL A 576 -10.95 -4.75 -0.84
N GLN A 577 -12.24 -4.66 -0.48
CA GLN A 577 -13.32 -4.73 -1.46
C GLN A 577 -13.35 -3.49 -2.34
N SER A 578 -13.08 -2.30 -1.79
CA SER A 578 -13.15 -1.02 -2.51
C SER A 578 -12.18 -0.90 -3.67
N PHE A 579 -11.08 -1.67 -3.69
CA PHE A 579 -10.22 -1.77 -4.86
C PHE A 579 -10.96 -2.21 -6.14
N SER A 580 -12.08 -2.92 -6.01
CA SER A 580 -12.88 -3.47 -7.12
C SER A 580 -14.36 -3.10 -7.06
N ASN A 581 -14.85 -2.39 -6.03
CA ASN A 581 -16.28 -2.06 -5.83
C ASN A 581 -16.92 -1.25 -6.96
N VAL A 582 -16.11 -0.68 -7.83
CA VAL A 582 -16.54 0.05 -9.03
C VAL A 582 -16.98 -0.90 -10.14
N TYR A 583 -16.56 -2.16 -10.10
CA TYR A 583 -16.93 -3.20 -11.06
C TYR A 583 -17.97 -4.15 -10.45
N GLN A 584 -18.79 -4.74 -11.31
CA GLN A 584 -19.72 -5.81 -10.93
C GLN A 584 -18.95 -7.04 -10.45
N LYS A 585 -19.56 -7.83 -9.55
CA LYS A 585 -18.90 -8.96 -8.86
C LYS A 585 -18.34 -10.04 -9.81
N ASN A 586 -18.92 -10.19 -11.00
CA ASN A 586 -18.53 -11.19 -12.00
C ASN A 586 -17.55 -10.67 -13.06
N VAL A 587 -17.06 -9.44 -12.94
CA VAL A 587 -15.97 -8.96 -13.77
C VAL A 587 -14.69 -9.66 -13.32
N ASP A 588 -14.05 -10.36 -14.25
CA ASP A 588 -12.85 -11.16 -13.98
C ASP A 588 -11.59 -10.30 -14.18
N HIS A 589 -11.52 -9.61 -15.31
CA HIS A 589 -10.34 -8.87 -15.72
C HIS A 589 -10.67 -7.70 -16.65
N ARG A 590 -9.67 -6.85 -16.87
CA ARG A 590 -9.71 -5.82 -17.90
C ARG A 590 -8.40 -5.77 -18.68
N PHE A 591 -8.54 -5.48 -19.97
CA PHE A 591 -7.48 -5.15 -20.89
C PHE A 591 -7.46 -3.65 -21.10
N GLN A 592 -6.28 -3.05 -21.04
CA GLN A 592 -6.08 -1.67 -21.46
C GLN A 592 -5.05 -1.67 -22.58
N PHE A 593 -5.39 -1.06 -23.71
CA PHE A 593 -4.52 -1.01 -24.88
C PHE A 593 -3.40 0.02 -24.70
N PRO A 594 -2.31 -0.08 -25.48
CA PRO A 594 -1.18 0.81 -25.31
C PRO A 594 -1.63 2.24 -25.64
N SER A 595 -1.09 3.21 -24.90
CA SER A 595 -1.37 4.64 -25.13
C SER A 595 -1.06 5.09 -26.56
N THR A 596 -0.20 4.35 -27.27
CA THR A 596 0.17 4.60 -28.68
C THR A 596 -1.01 4.56 -29.63
N LEU A 597 -2.05 3.77 -29.36
CA LEU A 597 -3.31 3.77 -30.13
C LEU A 597 -4.10 5.07 -29.98
N MET A 598 -3.82 5.84 -28.93
CA MET A 598 -4.47 7.11 -28.59
C MET A 598 -3.49 8.28 -28.69
N MET A 599 -2.34 8.10 -29.37
CA MET A 599 -1.47 9.23 -29.69
C MET A 599 -2.19 10.14 -30.66
N THR A 600 -2.19 11.44 -30.35
CA THR A 600 -2.98 12.42 -31.07
C THR A 600 -2.21 13.70 -31.33
N SER A 601 -2.60 14.38 -32.40
CA SER A 601 -2.22 15.76 -32.68
C SER A 601 -3.45 16.65 -32.67
N GLN A 602 -3.25 17.94 -32.46
CA GLN A 602 -4.33 18.91 -32.59
C GLN A 602 -4.78 18.99 -34.05
N TYR A 603 -6.09 18.96 -34.25
CA TYR A 603 -6.72 19.13 -35.56
C TYR A 603 -7.83 20.17 -35.44
N GLN A 604 -7.74 21.22 -36.25
CA GLN A 604 -8.84 22.17 -36.38
C GLN A 604 -9.73 21.72 -37.53
N THR A 605 -11.00 21.49 -37.22
CA THR A 605 -12.03 21.23 -38.23
C THR A 605 -12.26 22.46 -39.12
N PRO A 606 -12.85 22.30 -40.32
CA PRO A 606 -13.22 23.44 -41.17
C PRO A 606 -14.13 24.48 -40.49
N SER A 607 -14.89 24.08 -39.46
CA SER A 607 -15.73 24.96 -38.64
C SER A 607 -14.97 25.67 -37.51
N GLY A 608 -13.66 25.47 -37.39
CA GLY A 608 -12.80 26.06 -36.35
C GLY A 608 -12.82 25.32 -35.00
N GLU A 609 -13.54 24.20 -34.88
CA GLU A 609 -13.51 23.41 -33.64
C GLU A 609 -12.19 22.64 -33.51
N GLU A 610 -11.56 22.73 -32.35
CA GLU A 610 -10.38 21.93 -32.01
C GLU A 610 -10.78 20.48 -31.66
N LYS A 611 -10.07 19.54 -32.28
CA LYS A 611 -10.19 18.09 -32.11
C LYS A 611 -8.81 17.46 -31.95
N LEU A 612 -8.81 16.17 -31.70
CA LEU A 612 -7.65 15.29 -31.60
C LEU A 612 -7.63 14.36 -32.82
N GLN A 613 -6.65 14.52 -33.70
CA GLN A 613 -6.44 13.61 -34.82
C GLN A 613 -5.51 12.48 -34.42
N LEU A 614 -5.96 11.24 -34.59
CA LEU A 614 -5.19 10.04 -34.27
C LEU A 614 -3.98 9.92 -35.19
N VAL A 615 -2.83 9.64 -34.56
CA VAL A 615 -1.54 9.49 -35.25
C VAL A 615 -1.43 8.13 -35.95
N ASN A 616 -2.05 7.09 -35.39
CA ASN A 616 -1.84 5.71 -35.79
C ASN A 616 -3.14 4.89 -35.82
N ASN A 617 -4.06 5.23 -36.72
CA ASN A 617 -5.41 4.64 -36.76
C ASN A 617 -5.76 3.83 -38.02
N ASN A 618 -4.90 3.72 -39.04
CA ASN A 618 -5.42 3.37 -40.36
C ASN A 618 -6.03 1.97 -40.48
N HIS A 619 -5.73 1.05 -39.54
CA HIS A 619 -6.08 -0.36 -39.76
C HIS A 619 -6.44 -1.19 -38.52
N PHE A 620 -6.59 -0.64 -37.30
CA PHE A 620 -7.07 -1.46 -36.17
C PHE A 620 -8.58 -1.63 -36.23
N ARG A 621 -9.08 -2.86 -36.24
CA ARG A 621 -10.52 -3.15 -36.26
C ARG A 621 -10.97 -3.72 -34.94
N VAL A 622 -12.06 -3.19 -34.39
CA VAL A 622 -12.74 -3.77 -33.22
C VAL A 622 -14.06 -4.34 -33.70
N LEU A 623 -14.22 -5.66 -33.58
CA LEU A 623 -15.36 -6.38 -34.13
C LEU A 623 -16.04 -7.22 -33.02
N PRO A 624 -17.38 -7.19 -32.92
CA PRO A 624 -18.10 -8.05 -32.00
C PRO A 624 -18.17 -9.49 -32.53
N THR A 625 -17.89 -10.49 -31.68
CA THR A 625 -18.17 -11.90 -31.97
C THR A 625 -18.24 -12.73 -30.69
N THR A 626 -19.09 -13.76 -30.69
CA THR A 626 -19.15 -14.75 -29.60
C THR A 626 -18.20 -15.93 -29.81
N ASN A 627 -17.59 -16.08 -30.99
CA ASN A 627 -16.66 -17.18 -31.28
C ASN A 627 -15.62 -16.78 -32.34
N VAL A 628 -14.41 -16.45 -31.88
CA VAL A 628 -13.31 -15.99 -32.74
C VAL A 628 -12.81 -17.06 -33.70
N GLU A 629 -12.88 -18.35 -33.33
CA GLU A 629 -12.44 -19.43 -34.21
C GLU A 629 -13.32 -19.54 -35.45
N VAL A 630 -14.64 -19.40 -35.30
CA VAL A 630 -15.60 -19.48 -36.41
C VAL A 630 -15.43 -18.29 -37.35
N GLU A 631 -15.31 -17.07 -36.80
CA GLU A 631 -15.09 -15.85 -37.61
C GLU A 631 -13.80 -15.90 -38.43
N GLN A 632 -12.83 -16.71 -38.01
CA GLN A 632 -11.51 -16.77 -38.61
C GLN A 632 -11.18 -18.12 -39.28
N GLU A 633 -12.17 -19.00 -39.44
CA GLU A 633 -11.97 -20.38 -39.89
C GLU A 633 -11.14 -20.48 -41.18
N LYS A 634 -11.43 -19.64 -42.19
CA LYS A 634 -10.69 -19.62 -43.46
C LYS A 634 -9.22 -19.27 -43.27
N SER A 635 -8.92 -18.27 -42.46
CA SER A 635 -7.54 -17.85 -42.18
C SER A 635 -6.79 -18.91 -41.39
N LEU A 636 -7.45 -19.47 -40.36
CA LEU A 636 -6.91 -20.53 -39.52
C LEU A 636 -6.60 -21.79 -40.33
N ALA A 637 -7.52 -22.22 -41.18
CA ALA A 637 -7.35 -23.38 -42.05
C ALA A 637 -6.16 -23.20 -43.01
N ALA A 638 -6.08 -22.04 -43.66
CA ALA A 638 -4.99 -21.74 -44.59
C ALA A 638 -3.60 -21.79 -43.91
N PHE A 639 -3.48 -21.18 -42.73
CA PHE A 639 -2.22 -21.21 -41.98
C PHE A 639 -1.89 -22.60 -41.44
N ARG A 640 -2.89 -23.35 -40.96
CA ARG A 640 -2.70 -24.72 -40.46
C ARG A 640 -2.21 -25.67 -41.55
N THR A 641 -2.71 -25.54 -42.77
CA THR A 641 -2.19 -26.29 -43.92
C THR A 641 -0.72 -25.97 -44.17
N LEU A 642 -0.36 -24.68 -44.16
CA LEU A 642 1.03 -24.24 -44.29
C LEU A 642 1.93 -24.79 -43.16
N ALA A 643 1.46 -24.74 -41.91
CA ALA A 643 2.17 -25.28 -40.76
C ALA A 643 2.45 -26.78 -40.90
N ALA A 644 1.46 -27.55 -41.37
CA ALA A 644 1.62 -28.98 -41.61
C ALA A 644 2.59 -29.30 -42.75
N GLU A 645 2.66 -28.47 -43.80
CA GLU A 645 3.64 -28.59 -44.89
C GLU A 645 5.07 -28.34 -44.37
N ILE A 646 5.26 -27.30 -43.56
CA ILE A 646 6.56 -26.97 -42.94
C ILE A 646 7.01 -28.08 -41.97
N HIS A 647 6.11 -28.57 -41.12
CA HIS A 647 6.43 -29.63 -40.17
C HIS A 647 6.92 -30.92 -40.85
N LYS A 648 6.33 -31.28 -42.00
CA LYS A 648 6.73 -32.46 -42.78
C LYS A 648 8.11 -32.29 -43.44
N ASN A 649 8.46 -31.08 -43.86
CA ASN A 649 9.75 -30.79 -44.48
C ASN A 649 10.24 -29.38 -44.11
N PRO A 650 10.93 -29.21 -42.96
CA PRO A 650 11.33 -27.90 -42.44
C PRO A 650 12.34 -27.14 -43.32
N HIS A 651 13.01 -27.83 -44.24
CA HIS A 651 14.04 -27.28 -45.12
C HIS A 651 13.55 -26.95 -46.54
N ASP A 652 12.26 -27.15 -46.85
CA ASP A 652 11.75 -26.84 -48.18
C ASP A 652 11.72 -25.33 -48.41
N ALA A 653 12.55 -24.86 -49.34
CA ALA A 653 12.65 -23.45 -49.70
C ALA A 653 11.30 -22.88 -50.17
N ALA A 654 10.45 -23.69 -50.82
CA ALA A 654 9.13 -23.25 -51.25
C ALA A 654 8.20 -22.99 -50.06
N ASN A 655 8.18 -23.87 -49.05
CA ASN A 655 7.39 -23.68 -47.84
C ASN A 655 7.89 -22.51 -46.97
N LEU A 656 9.22 -22.32 -46.87
CA LEU A 656 9.81 -21.15 -46.20
C LEU A 656 9.42 -19.84 -46.91
N MET A 657 9.44 -19.83 -48.25
CA MET A 657 8.98 -18.67 -49.02
C MET A 657 7.48 -18.40 -48.85
N LYS A 658 6.62 -19.43 -48.75
CA LYS A 658 5.19 -19.27 -48.42
C LYS A 658 5.00 -18.67 -47.02
N LEU A 659 5.80 -19.06 -46.03
CA LEU A 659 5.78 -18.50 -44.68
C LEU A 659 6.18 -17.02 -44.69
N LEU A 660 7.27 -16.68 -45.37
CA LEU A 660 7.75 -15.29 -45.51
C LEU A 660 6.76 -14.40 -46.29
N ALA A 661 6.02 -14.98 -47.24
CA ALA A 661 4.97 -14.29 -47.98
C ALA A 661 3.63 -14.19 -47.21
N TYR A 662 3.48 -14.90 -46.08
CA TYR A 662 2.25 -14.86 -45.28
C TYR A 662 2.13 -13.51 -44.55
N GLN A 663 1.48 -12.55 -45.20
CA GLN A 663 1.16 -11.25 -44.60
C GLN A 663 0.03 -11.43 -43.58
N PRO A 664 0.27 -11.22 -42.28
CA PRO A 664 -0.69 -11.55 -41.23
C PRO A 664 -1.77 -10.48 -41.03
N ILE A 665 -1.68 -9.32 -41.69
CA ILE A 665 -2.64 -8.21 -41.49
C ILE A 665 -4.08 -8.67 -41.76
N TYR A 666 -4.97 -8.51 -40.77
CA TYR A 666 -6.36 -8.99 -40.78
C TYR A 666 -6.54 -10.50 -40.95
N LYS A 667 -5.47 -11.26 -40.71
CA LYS A 667 -5.49 -12.72 -40.64
C LYS A 667 -5.32 -13.17 -39.20
N SER A 668 -5.47 -14.46 -39.00
CA SER A 668 -5.26 -15.12 -37.73
C SER A 668 -4.51 -16.43 -37.91
N VAL A 669 -3.90 -16.89 -36.82
CA VAL A 669 -3.19 -18.17 -36.73
C VAL A 669 -3.44 -18.82 -35.37
N TYR A 670 -3.34 -20.14 -35.26
CA TYR A 670 -3.31 -20.79 -33.95
C TYR A 670 -1.94 -20.60 -33.32
N LEU A 671 -1.90 -20.25 -32.02
CA LEU A 671 -0.64 -20.14 -31.28
C LEU A 671 0.14 -21.46 -31.29
N ALA A 672 -0.55 -22.59 -31.15
CA ALA A 672 0.05 -23.93 -31.20
C ALA A 672 0.80 -24.20 -32.52
N ASP A 673 0.13 -23.93 -33.65
CA ASP A 673 0.70 -24.15 -34.99
C ASP A 673 1.93 -23.25 -35.21
N LEU A 674 1.88 -21.99 -34.74
CA LEU A 674 3.00 -21.07 -34.81
C LEU A 674 4.19 -21.52 -33.95
N THR A 675 3.94 -21.96 -32.71
CA THR A 675 4.99 -22.49 -31.82
C THR A 675 5.64 -23.74 -32.41
N GLN A 676 4.85 -24.62 -33.03
CA GLN A 676 5.37 -25.82 -33.70
C GLN A 676 6.33 -25.45 -34.84
N ILE A 677 5.95 -24.51 -35.72
CA ILE A 677 6.83 -24.00 -36.79
C ILE A 677 8.14 -23.46 -36.20
N ILE A 678 8.08 -22.66 -35.13
CA ILE A 678 9.29 -22.09 -34.50
C ILE A 678 10.22 -23.21 -33.98
N ASN A 679 9.67 -24.23 -33.32
CA ASN A 679 10.45 -25.34 -32.78
C ASN A 679 11.12 -26.16 -33.88
N ASP A 680 10.39 -26.47 -34.96
CA ASP A 680 10.90 -27.21 -36.12
C ASP A 680 12.06 -26.46 -36.81
N LEU A 681 12.00 -25.13 -36.87
CA LEU A 681 13.06 -24.28 -37.43
C LEU A 681 14.27 -24.11 -36.49
N SER A 682 14.05 -24.20 -35.17
CA SER A 682 15.12 -24.00 -34.16
C SER A 682 16.01 -25.23 -33.95
N THR A 683 15.45 -26.44 -34.08
CA THR A 683 16.13 -27.73 -33.83
C THR A 683 16.97 -28.21 -35.01
N SER A 684 16.79 -27.61 -36.18
CA SER A 684 17.32 -28.08 -37.47
C SER A 684 18.58 -27.34 -37.96
N GLY A 685 19.16 -26.47 -37.12
CA GLY A 685 20.50 -25.89 -37.31
C GLY A 685 20.72 -25.16 -38.65
N GLY A 686 20.37 -23.87 -38.73
CA GLY A 686 20.88 -23.04 -39.83
C GLY A 686 20.20 -21.70 -40.12
N LEU A 687 18.95 -21.45 -39.70
CA LEU A 687 18.31 -20.16 -39.95
C LEU A 687 18.38 -19.23 -38.72
N PRO A 688 18.93 -18.01 -38.85
CA PRO A 688 18.81 -17.00 -37.81
C PRO A 688 17.35 -16.57 -37.72
N LEU A 689 16.59 -17.19 -36.82
CA LEU A 689 15.24 -16.75 -36.50
C LEU A 689 15.32 -15.35 -35.86
N PRO A 690 14.48 -14.39 -36.29
CA PRO A 690 14.27 -13.15 -35.57
C PRO A 690 14.01 -13.43 -34.08
N ASP A 691 14.62 -12.63 -33.20
CA ASP A 691 14.56 -12.90 -31.76
C ASP A 691 13.12 -12.92 -31.22
N TRP A 692 12.19 -12.24 -31.88
CA TRP A 692 10.77 -12.30 -31.54
C TRP A 692 10.13 -13.68 -31.72
N LEU A 693 10.47 -14.40 -32.78
CA LEU A 693 9.95 -15.75 -33.05
C LEU A 693 10.42 -16.72 -31.95
N LYS A 694 11.70 -16.65 -31.55
CA LYS A 694 12.24 -17.48 -30.47
C LYS A 694 11.50 -17.29 -29.14
N ASN A 695 11.00 -16.08 -28.89
CA ASN A 695 10.38 -15.72 -27.63
C ASN A 695 8.87 -15.98 -27.56
N ILE A 696 8.18 -16.19 -28.70
CA ILE A 696 6.80 -16.70 -28.72
C ILE A 696 6.70 -18.08 -28.04
N VAL A 697 7.76 -18.89 -28.09
CA VAL A 697 7.84 -20.18 -27.38
C VAL A 697 7.65 -19.99 -25.88
N ASN A 698 8.15 -18.89 -25.29
CA ASN A 698 8.00 -18.59 -23.87
C ASN A 698 6.52 -18.41 -23.47
N TRP A 699 5.64 -18.03 -24.41
CA TRP A 699 4.21 -17.86 -24.12
C TRP A 699 3.50 -19.17 -23.79
N THR A 700 3.94 -20.31 -24.35
CA THR A 700 3.35 -21.62 -24.01
C THR A 700 3.63 -22.07 -22.56
N GLY A 701 4.62 -21.47 -21.91
CA GLY A 701 4.88 -21.66 -20.48
C GLY A 701 3.79 -21.03 -19.60
N ILE A 702 3.12 -19.98 -20.10
CA ILE A 702 2.21 -19.13 -19.32
C ILE A 702 0.75 -19.28 -19.80
N ILE A 703 0.52 -19.48 -21.10
CA ILE A 703 -0.82 -19.71 -21.68
C ILE A 703 -1.14 -21.21 -21.61
N ASP A 704 -2.31 -21.52 -21.07
CA ASP A 704 -2.86 -22.87 -21.11
C ASP A 704 -3.67 -23.09 -22.40
N GLN A 705 -3.15 -23.97 -23.26
CA GLN A 705 -3.80 -24.37 -24.51
C GLN A 705 -4.68 -25.62 -24.38
N SER A 706 -4.78 -26.22 -23.18
CA SER A 706 -5.59 -27.43 -22.97
C SER A 706 -7.09 -27.16 -22.90
N HIS A 707 -7.49 -25.98 -22.42
CA HIS A 707 -8.88 -25.60 -22.23
C HIS A 707 -9.47 -24.86 -23.43
N VAL A 708 -8.70 -23.94 -24.03
CA VAL A 708 -9.15 -23.09 -25.15
C VAL A 708 -8.03 -22.96 -26.17
N LYS A 709 -8.36 -23.07 -27.46
CA LYS A 709 -7.39 -22.80 -28.51
C LYS A 709 -7.19 -21.28 -28.63
N THR A 710 -5.98 -20.83 -28.30
CA THR A 710 -5.63 -19.41 -28.46
C THR A 710 -5.45 -19.07 -29.94
N VAL A 711 -6.32 -18.19 -30.43
CA VAL A 711 -6.24 -17.59 -31.76
C VAL A 711 -5.43 -16.30 -31.67
N LEU A 712 -4.34 -16.24 -32.42
CA LEU A 712 -3.58 -15.01 -32.63
C LEU A 712 -4.22 -14.22 -33.76
N THR A 713 -4.70 -13.02 -33.48
CA THR A 713 -5.29 -12.12 -34.49
C THR A 713 -4.41 -10.90 -34.70
N PHE A 714 -4.32 -10.40 -35.93
CA PHE A 714 -3.42 -9.29 -36.24
C PHE A 714 -4.19 -8.07 -36.70
N ASN A 715 -4.02 -6.94 -35.99
CA ASN A 715 -4.71 -5.67 -36.22
C ASN A 715 -6.25 -5.76 -36.14
N THR A 716 -6.78 -6.85 -35.58
CA THR A 716 -8.20 -7.05 -35.32
C THR A 716 -8.38 -7.52 -33.90
N LEU A 717 -9.22 -6.83 -33.13
CA LEU A 717 -9.71 -7.27 -31.85
C LEU A 717 -11.14 -7.75 -31.98
N TYR A 718 -11.35 -8.99 -31.57
CA TYR A 718 -12.66 -9.55 -31.35
C TYR A 718 -13.04 -9.46 -29.89
N TYR A 719 -14.25 -8.98 -29.60
CA TYR A 719 -14.81 -8.98 -28.25
C TYR A 719 -16.19 -9.63 -28.23
N ASN A 720 -16.53 -10.29 -27.13
CA ASN A 720 -17.82 -10.93 -26.95
C ASN A 720 -18.84 -9.96 -26.32
N PRO A 721 -19.84 -9.44 -27.06
CA PRO A 721 -20.75 -8.43 -26.54
C PRO A 721 -21.65 -8.91 -25.38
N GLN A 722 -21.69 -10.22 -25.08
CA GLN A 722 -22.43 -10.77 -23.94
C GLN A 722 -21.62 -10.74 -22.65
N THR A 723 -20.31 -10.97 -22.74
CA THR A 723 -19.40 -11.14 -21.59
C THR A 723 -18.37 -10.02 -21.47
N GLU A 724 -18.23 -9.18 -22.49
CA GLU A 724 -17.20 -8.16 -22.62
C GLU A 724 -17.76 -6.78 -22.99
N LEU A 725 -17.08 -5.75 -22.49
CA LEU A 725 -17.39 -4.35 -22.72
C LEU A 725 -16.15 -3.66 -23.29
N PRO A 726 -16.13 -3.28 -24.58
CA PRO A 726 -15.11 -2.42 -25.11
C PRO A 726 -15.27 -1.04 -24.46
N LEU A 727 -14.16 -0.37 -24.18
CA LEU A 727 -14.15 0.87 -23.42
C LEU A 727 -13.22 1.91 -24.04
N VAL A 728 -13.57 3.18 -23.80
CA VAL A 728 -12.79 4.34 -24.22
C VAL A 728 -12.39 5.15 -22.99
N ASN A 729 -11.10 5.16 -22.71
CA ASN A 729 -10.50 5.83 -21.57
C ASN A 729 -9.59 6.97 -22.05
N LEU A 730 -9.76 8.18 -21.56
CA LEU A 730 -8.86 9.28 -21.89
C LEU A 730 -7.88 9.53 -20.75
N PRO A 731 -6.58 9.23 -20.92
CA PRO A 731 -5.57 9.55 -19.91
C PRO A 731 -5.36 11.06 -19.83
N VAL A 732 -5.43 11.60 -18.61
CA VAL A 732 -5.36 13.04 -18.35
C VAL A 732 -4.49 13.35 -17.13
N THR A 733 -4.02 14.59 -17.02
CA THR A 733 -3.40 15.15 -15.82
C THR A 733 -4.06 16.46 -15.43
N PRO A 734 -3.97 16.88 -14.16
CA PRO A 734 -4.30 18.25 -13.80
C PRO A 734 -3.59 19.25 -14.72
N SER A 735 -4.30 20.30 -15.12
CA SER A 735 -3.71 21.34 -15.95
C SER A 735 -2.54 22.02 -15.24
N ILE A 736 -1.73 22.76 -16.00
CA ILE A 736 -0.60 23.52 -15.44
C ILE A 736 -1.04 24.56 -14.40
N ASN A 737 -2.30 25.03 -14.51
CA ASN A 737 -2.90 26.03 -13.63
C ASN A 737 -3.39 25.44 -12.30
N GLU A 738 -3.60 24.12 -12.24
CA GLU A 738 -4.03 23.45 -11.02
C GLU A 738 -2.84 23.24 -10.08
N ALA A 739 -3.00 23.61 -8.80
CA ALA A 739 -1.95 23.42 -7.80
C ALA A 739 -1.70 21.93 -7.44
N ALA A 740 -2.58 21.03 -7.87
CA ALA A 740 -2.46 19.60 -7.60
C ALA A 740 -1.55 18.89 -8.62
N VAL A 741 -0.79 17.90 -8.16
CA VAL A 741 -0.12 16.91 -9.01
C VAL A 741 -0.74 15.57 -8.67
N ILE A 742 -1.54 15.06 -9.60
CA ILE A 742 -2.35 13.86 -9.41
C ILE A 742 -1.93 12.84 -10.45
N ASN A 743 -1.38 11.72 -9.96
CA ASN A 743 -1.01 10.61 -10.84
C ASN A 743 -2.22 9.74 -11.17
N ASP A 744 -2.13 9.04 -12.31
CA ASP A 744 -3.09 8.03 -12.76
C ASP A 744 -4.56 8.48 -12.88
N VAL A 745 -4.79 9.73 -13.30
CA VAL A 745 -6.13 10.19 -13.63
C VAL A 745 -6.50 9.77 -15.05
N VAL A 746 -7.66 9.14 -15.17
CA VAL A 746 -8.21 8.70 -16.46
C VAL A 746 -9.70 9.04 -16.45
N LEU A 747 -10.15 9.74 -17.49
CA LEU A 747 -11.57 9.88 -17.76
C LEU A 747 -12.07 8.57 -18.36
N LYS A 748 -12.93 7.87 -17.62
CA LYS A 748 -13.53 6.61 -18.04
C LYS A 748 -14.82 6.89 -18.78
N GLY A 749 -14.84 6.59 -20.07
CA GLY A 749 -16.05 6.61 -20.88
C GLY A 749 -17.00 5.51 -20.43
N ILE A 750 -18.24 5.86 -20.11
CA ILE A 750 -19.31 4.88 -19.90
C ILE A 750 -20.16 4.76 -21.16
N GLU A 751 -20.31 3.53 -21.63
CA GLU A 751 -21.12 3.23 -22.81
C GLU A 751 -22.61 3.36 -22.50
N PRO A 752 -23.39 4.03 -23.37
CA PRO A 752 -24.84 4.01 -23.28
C PRO A 752 -25.37 2.56 -23.23
N GLN A 753 -26.36 2.31 -22.35
CA GLN A 753 -27.09 1.03 -22.23
C GLN A 753 -26.33 -0.17 -21.65
N THR A 754 -25.01 -0.32 -21.85
CA THR A 754 -24.26 -1.53 -21.42
C THR A 754 -23.48 -1.34 -20.13
N TRP A 755 -23.13 -0.11 -19.75
CA TRP A 755 -22.28 0.20 -18.59
C TRP A 755 -22.76 -0.46 -17.29
N ALA A 756 -24.07 -0.52 -17.04
CA ALA A 756 -24.66 -1.05 -15.81
C ALA A 756 -24.37 -2.54 -15.58
N LYS A 757 -24.08 -3.29 -16.65
CA LYS A 757 -23.70 -4.71 -16.57
C LYS A 757 -22.26 -4.90 -16.05
N PHE A 758 -21.40 -3.89 -16.10
CA PHE A 758 -19.97 -4.00 -15.79
C PHE A 758 -19.52 -3.09 -14.66
N TYR A 759 -20.15 -1.92 -14.50
CA TYR A 759 -19.87 -0.97 -13.43
C TYR A 759 -20.96 -0.97 -12.36
N GLN A 760 -20.55 -0.65 -11.13
CA GLN A 760 -21.43 -0.44 -9.98
C GLN A 760 -21.17 0.96 -9.40
N MET A 761 -22.13 1.87 -9.58
CA MET A 761 -22.07 3.25 -9.07
C MET A 761 -22.99 3.42 -7.85
N GLN A 762 -22.54 2.94 -6.69
CA GLN A 762 -23.37 2.97 -5.48
C GLN A 762 -23.62 4.42 -5.02
N GLY A 763 -24.89 4.74 -4.77
CA GLY A 763 -25.30 6.07 -4.29
C GLY A 763 -25.46 7.14 -5.38
N ILE A 764 -25.35 6.76 -6.66
CA ILE A 764 -25.66 7.63 -7.79
C ILE A 764 -27.07 7.30 -8.31
N ASP A 765 -27.92 8.32 -8.44
CA ASP A 765 -29.24 8.18 -9.05
C ASP A 765 -29.11 7.84 -10.55
N GLN A 766 -29.95 6.94 -11.05
CA GLN A 766 -30.02 6.63 -12.48
C GLN A 766 -30.30 7.89 -13.32
N GLN A 767 -31.03 8.87 -12.79
CA GLN A 767 -31.28 10.13 -13.48
C GLN A 767 -30.00 10.97 -13.65
N VAL A 768 -29.06 10.93 -12.70
CA VAL A 768 -27.76 11.62 -12.83
C VAL A 768 -26.95 10.99 -13.97
N VAL A 769 -26.97 9.66 -14.07
CA VAL A 769 -26.29 8.96 -15.16
C VAL A 769 -26.98 9.22 -16.50
N ALA A 770 -28.32 9.19 -16.54
CA ALA A 770 -29.08 9.51 -17.74
C ALA A 770 -28.79 10.93 -18.24
N ASN A 771 -28.73 11.91 -17.34
CA ASN A 771 -28.38 13.29 -17.66
C ASN A 771 -26.93 13.42 -18.19
N LEU A 772 -25.99 12.67 -17.61
CA LEU A 772 -24.61 12.61 -18.08
C LEU A 772 -24.50 12.01 -19.50
N LEU A 773 -25.35 11.04 -19.82
CA LEU A 773 -25.41 10.44 -21.17
C LEU A 773 -26.16 11.34 -22.18
N ALA A 774 -27.09 12.19 -21.73
CA ALA A 774 -27.91 13.04 -22.58
C ALA A 774 -27.27 14.41 -22.91
N THR A 775 -26.15 14.78 -22.29
CA THR A 775 -25.53 16.10 -22.49
C THR A 775 -24.86 16.29 -23.85
N PRO A 776 -24.85 17.53 -24.38
CA PRO A 776 -24.20 17.85 -25.65
C PRO A 776 -22.70 17.58 -25.60
N LEU A 777 -22.17 17.14 -26.73
CA LEU A 777 -20.76 16.79 -26.90
C LEU A 777 -19.92 18.07 -26.90
N SER A 778 -19.22 18.33 -25.80
CA SER A 778 -18.41 19.54 -25.57
C SER A 778 -17.08 19.19 -24.92
N ARG A 779 -16.07 20.04 -25.13
CA ARG A 779 -14.76 19.99 -24.46
C ARG A 779 -14.76 20.76 -23.12
N VAL A 780 -15.66 21.72 -22.99
CA VAL A 780 -15.81 22.58 -21.82
C VAL A 780 -17.00 22.08 -21.01
N ALA A 781 -16.86 22.09 -19.69
CA ALA A 781 -17.94 21.80 -18.75
C ALA A 781 -18.51 20.36 -18.88
N ILE A 782 -17.65 19.38 -19.15
CA ILE A 782 -18.03 17.97 -19.33
C ILE A 782 -18.64 17.43 -18.02
N PRO A 783 -19.91 16.98 -18.03
CA PRO A 783 -20.51 16.35 -16.86
C PRO A 783 -19.75 15.10 -16.46
N ALA A 784 -19.33 15.04 -15.19
CA ALA A 784 -18.56 13.94 -14.67
C ALA A 784 -19.11 13.44 -13.34
N ILE A 785 -19.00 12.13 -13.13
CA ILE A 785 -19.17 11.49 -11.83
C ILE A 785 -17.78 11.13 -11.31
N ILE A 786 -17.42 11.62 -10.12
CA ILE A 786 -16.09 11.43 -9.55
C ILE A 786 -16.13 10.50 -8.33
N SER A 787 -14.99 9.94 -7.96
CA SER A 787 -14.85 9.17 -6.71
C SER A 787 -14.87 10.06 -5.47
N GLU A 788 -15.29 9.52 -4.31
CA GLU A 788 -15.21 10.24 -3.03
C GLU A 788 -13.76 10.63 -2.70
N LYS A 789 -12.77 9.80 -3.08
CA LYS A 789 -11.36 10.14 -2.93
C LYS A 789 -10.97 11.38 -3.73
N MET A 790 -11.37 11.47 -5.00
CA MET A 790 -11.10 12.64 -5.83
C MET A 790 -11.77 13.89 -5.26
N ALA A 791 -13.02 13.75 -4.80
CA ALA A 791 -13.79 14.86 -4.22
C ALA A 791 -13.16 15.41 -2.94
N ARG A 792 -12.88 14.53 -1.96
CA ARG A 792 -12.38 14.92 -0.62
C ARG A 792 -10.96 15.47 -0.65
N LEU A 793 -10.08 14.91 -1.48
CA LEU A 793 -8.67 15.33 -1.50
C LEU A 793 -8.45 16.66 -2.23
N ASN A 794 -9.34 17.02 -3.16
CA ASN A 794 -9.24 18.24 -3.96
C ASN A 794 -10.34 19.26 -3.61
N ASN A 795 -11.06 19.07 -2.50
CA ASN A 795 -12.16 19.93 -2.06
C ASN A 795 -13.26 20.17 -3.12
N LEU A 796 -13.55 19.18 -3.95
CA LEU A 796 -14.58 19.27 -5.00
C LEU A 796 -15.94 18.89 -4.43
N GLN A 797 -16.95 19.68 -4.77
CA GLN A 797 -18.35 19.43 -4.45
C GLN A 797 -19.15 19.28 -5.75
N VAL A 798 -20.41 18.82 -5.65
CA VAL A 798 -21.31 18.80 -6.81
C VAL A 798 -21.48 20.24 -7.31
N GLY A 799 -21.21 20.47 -8.59
CA GLY A 799 -21.18 21.79 -9.22
C GLY A 799 -19.78 22.39 -9.40
N SER A 800 -18.75 21.89 -8.72
CA SER A 800 -17.36 22.35 -8.92
C SER A 800 -16.85 22.01 -10.32
N SER A 801 -16.05 22.90 -10.90
CA SER A 801 -15.29 22.67 -12.13
C SER A 801 -13.85 22.27 -11.82
N TYR A 802 -13.23 21.48 -12.69
CA TYR A 802 -11.82 21.10 -12.59
C TYR A 802 -11.20 20.96 -13.97
N GLU A 803 -9.97 21.45 -14.15
CA GLU A 803 -9.28 21.44 -15.45
C GLU A 803 -8.23 20.33 -15.55
N PHE A 804 -8.24 19.67 -16.71
CA PHE A 804 -7.28 18.64 -17.05
C PHE A 804 -6.61 18.93 -18.39
N THR A 805 -5.45 18.34 -18.63
CA THR A 805 -4.76 18.30 -19.92
C THR A 805 -4.64 16.84 -20.36
N VAL A 806 -4.92 16.55 -21.63
CA VAL A 806 -4.76 15.20 -22.19
C VAL A 806 -3.27 14.81 -22.23
N LYS A 807 -2.95 13.57 -21.87
CA LYS A 807 -1.54 13.12 -21.78
C LYS A 807 -0.88 12.85 -23.14
N ASN A 808 -1.60 12.24 -24.08
CA ASN A 808 -1.03 11.68 -25.30
C ASN A 808 -1.16 12.63 -26.52
N THR A 809 -0.83 13.90 -26.32
CA THR A 809 -0.96 14.93 -27.35
C THR A 809 0.40 15.58 -27.63
N SER A 810 0.68 15.88 -28.91
CA SER A 810 1.87 16.65 -29.30
C SER A 810 1.83 18.13 -28.88
N THR A 811 0.66 18.61 -28.43
CA THR A 811 0.41 19.96 -27.94
C THR A 811 -0.57 19.93 -26.77
N PRO A 812 -0.56 20.92 -25.84
CA PRO A 812 -1.47 20.90 -24.69
C PRO A 812 -2.94 20.95 -25.12
N TYR A 813 -3.72 19.93 -24.78
CA TYR A 813 -5.16 19.90 -25.02
C TYR A 813 -5.93 19.87 -23.69
N ASN A 814 -6.34 21.05 -23.22
CA ASN A 814 -7.05 21.22 -21.95
C ASN A 814 -8.54 20.89 -22.06
N ILE A 815 -9.11 20.16 -21.11
CA ILE A 815 -10.53 19.84 -21.01
C ILE A 815 -11.01 20.23 -19.60
N SER A 816 -12.26 20.64 -19.45
CA SER A 816 -12.82 20.94 -18.13
C SER A 816 -14.03 20.07 -17.83
N ILE A 817 -14.08 19.55 -16.61
CA ILE A 817 -15.24 18.78 -16.13
C ILE A 817 -16.09 19.62 -15.17
N ILE A 818 -17.36 19.28 -15.04
CA ILE A 818 -18.25 19.72 -13.97
C ILE A 818 -18.74 18.50 -13.21
N VAL A 819 -18.55 18.51 -11.89
CA VAL A 819 -18.97 17.41 -11.01
C VAL A 819 -20.50 17.38 -10.92
N LYS A 820 -21.12 16.29 -11.39
CA LYS A 820 -22.57 16.03 -11.26
C LYS A 820 -22.91 14.97 -10.22
N GLY A 821 -21.96 14.10 -9.87
CA GLY A 821 -22.16 13.06 -8.86
C GLY A 821 -20.85 12.64 -8.19
N ILE A 822 -20.96 12.12 -6.97
CA ILE A 822 -19.82 11.62 -6.19
C ILE A 822 -20.12 10.20 -5.71
N ILE A 823 -19.31 9.23 -6.14
CA ILE A 823 -19.47 7.82 -5.77
C ILE A 823 -18.92 7.62 -4.36
N LYS A 824 -19.83 7.47 -3.39
CA LYS A 824 -19.47 7.43 -1.96
C LYS A 824 -18.61 6.22 -1.60
N ASN A 825 -18.82 5.06 -2.22
CA ASN A 825 -18.09 3.83 -1.89
C ASN A 825 -16.71 3.71 -2.59
N ASP A 826 -16.38 4.64 -3.49
CA ASP A 826 -15.09 4.68 -4.19
C ASP A 826 -14.11 5.60 -3.44
N THR A 827 -13.47 5.04 -2.41
CA THR A 827 -12.61 5.79 -1.50
C THR A 827 -11.12 5.52 -1.71
N THR A 828 -10.74 4.62 -2.63
CA THR A 828 -9.36 4.20 -2.86
C THR A 828 -8.77 4.70 -4.18
N ARG A 829 -9.56 4.75 -5.25
CA ARG A 829 -9.12 5.21 -6.58
C ARG A 829 -9.63 6.61 -6.88
N ARG A 830 -8.96 7.33 -7.79
CA ARG A 830 -9.38 8.66 -8.28
C ARG A 830 -10.16 8.52 -9.59
N ASN A 831 -11.22 7.70 -9.60
CA ASN A 831 -12.00 7.44 -10.81
C ASN A 831 -12.82 8.66 -11.21
N ILE A 832 -12.92 8.91 -12.52
CA ILE A 832 -13.76 9.93 -13.13
C ILE A 832 -14.51 9.28 -14.27
N PHE A 833 -15.84 9.33 -14.25
CA PHE A 833 -16.71 8.77 -15.28
C PHE A 833 -17.37 9.87 -16.08
N VAL A 834 -17.33 9.75 -17.40
CA VAL A 834 -17.93 10.67 -18.38
C VAL A 834 -18.61 9.87 -19.48
N ASN A 835 -19.45 10.51 -20.30
CA ASN A 835 -20.05 9.85 -21.46
C ASN A 835 -18.94 9.41 -22.45
N ALA A 836 -18.94 8.14 -22.86
CA ALA A 836 -18.00 7.61 -23.86
C ALA A 836 -18.07 8.39 -25.19
N ASP A 837 -19.25 8.85 -25.58
CA ASP A 837 -19.47 9.60 -26.82
C ASP A 837 -18.78 10.97 -26.80
N VAL A 838 -18.65 11.59 -25.62
CA VAL A 838 -17.89 12.84 -25.45
C VAL A 838 -16.41 12.61 -25.74
N ILE A 839 -15.86 11.48 -25.29
CA ILE A 839 -14.47 11.14 -25.58
C ILE A 839 -14.30 10.91 -27.09
N ARG A 840 -15.12 10.06 -27.71
CA ARG A 840 -15.10 9.80 -29.17
C ARG A 840 -15.25 11.06 -30.00
N TYR A 841 -16.09 12.00 -29.56
CA TYR A 841 -16.31 13.27 -30.24
C TYR A 841 -15.02 14.09 -30.38
N PHE A 842 -14.07 13.95 -29.46
CA PHE A 842 -12.76 14.60 -29.56
C PHE A 842 -11.91 14.01 -30.68
N PHE A 843 -12.08 12.73 -31.01
CA PHE A 843 -11.18 12.03 -31.93
C PHE A 843 -11.61 12.12 -33.40
N ARG A 844 -10.61 12.25 -34.27
CA ARG A 844 -10.70 12.13 -35.72
C ARG A 844 -9.67 11.10 -36.20
N ASP A 845 -9.99 10.39 -37.28
CA ASP A 845 -9.05 9.46 -37.88
C ASP A 845 -7.94 10.22 -38.60
N PHE A 846 -7.00 9.47 -39.17
CA PHE A 846 -5.90 10.03 -39.93
C PHE A 846 -6.34 10.90 -41.12
N HIS A 847 -7.53 10.66 -41.67
CA HIS A 847 -8.12 11.41 -42.78
C HIS A 847 -8.98 12.61 -42.30
N GLY A 848 -9.03 12.88 -41.00
CA GLY A 848 -9.82 13.96 -40.42
C GLY A 848 -11.31 13.63 -40.23
N GLN A 849 -11.72 12.38 -40.43
CA GLN A 849 -13.11 11.94 -40.29
C GLN A 849 -13.44 11.54 -38.83
N PRO A 850 -14.70 11.66 -38.37
CA PRO A 850 -15.12 11.19 -37.05
C PRO A 850 -14.82 9.70 -36.80
N VAL A 851 -14.38 9.35 -35.60
CA VAL A 851 -14.12 7.95 -35.19
C VAL A 851 -15.10 7.51 -34.10
N PRO A 852 -16.33 7.13 -34.45
CA PRO A 852 -17.33 6.72 -33.47
C PRO A 852 -16.97 5.40 -32.78
N ASP A 853 -16.23 4.50 -33.42
CA ASP A 853 -15.92 3.16 -32.88
C ASP A 853 -14.52 3.06 -32.25
N LEU A 854 -14.02 4.16 -31.66
CA LEU A 854 -12.72 4.17 -30.99
C LEU A 854 -12.79 3.51 -29.60
N TYR A 855 -11.99 2.46 -29.41
CA TYR A 855 -11.82 1.78 -28.13
C TYR A 855 -10.35 1.56 -27.80
N ASN A 856 -10.02 1.64 -26.51
CA ASN A 856 -8.65 1.45 -26.02
C ASN A 856 -8.57 0.51 -24.82
N GLY A 857 -9.54 -0.38 -24.70
CA GLY A 857 -9.51 -1.47 -23.75
C GLY A 857 -10.78 -2.31 -23.83
N VAL A 858 -10.84 -3.35 -23.00
CA VAL A 858 -12.00 -4.22 -22.81
C VAL A 858 -12.10 -4.59 -21.33
N ILE A 859 -13.30 -4.62 -20.77
CA ILE A 859 -13.57 -5.28 -19.49
C ILE A 859 -14.28 -6.60 -19.80
N SER A 860 -13.83 -7.69 -19.19
CA SER A 860 -14.35 -9.03 -19.46
C SER A 860 -14.82 -9.73 -18.19
N LYS A 861 -15.86 -10.54 -18.36
CA LYS A 861 -16.39 -11.48 -17.36
C LYS A 861 -15.93 -12.92 -17.63
N GLU A 862 -15.16 -13.14 -18.70
CA GLU A 862 -14.60 -14.45 -19.00
C GLU A 862 -13.49 -14.78 -18.02
N ILE A 863 -13.43 -16.04 -17.57
CA ILE A 863 -12.48 -16.46 -16.55
C ILE A 863 -11.13 -16.71 -17.22
N MET A 864 -10.08 -15.97 -16.83
CA MET A 864 -8.72 -16.21 -17.36
C MET A 864 -7.94 -17.26 -16.60
N VAL A 865 -8.20 -17.50 -15.31
CA VAL A 865 -7.47 -18.51 -14.52
C VAL A 865 -8.43 -19.55 -13.99
N HIS A 866 -8.34 -20.76 -14.55
CA HIS A 866 -9.17 -21.90 -14.16
C HIS A 866 -8.57 -22.69 -12.98
N ASP A 867 -7.24 -22.61 -12.81
CA ASP A 867 -6.54 -23.27 -11.70
C ASP A 867 -7.03 -22.75 -10.35
N LYS A 868 -7.10 -23.66 -9.37
CA LYS A 868 -7.41 -23.26 -7.99
C LYS A 868 -6.24 -22.48 -7.40
N ILE A 869 -6.38 -21.16 -7.31
CA ILE A 869 -5.35 -20.27 -6.75
C ILE A 869 -5.38 -20.33 -5.23
N ASN A 870 -4.24 -20.68 -4.61
CA ASN A 870 -4.03 -20.47 -3.18
C ASN A 870 -3.30 -19.13 -2.96
N PRO A 871 -3.96 -18.12 -2.39
CA PRO A 871 -3.36 -16.80 -2.22
C PRO A 871 -2.05 -16.80 -1.43
N LYS A 872 -1.91 -17.65 -0.40
CA LYS A 872 -0.72 -17.70 0.46
C LYS A 872 0.47 -18.29 -0.28
N ASN A 873 0.23 -19.34 -1.08
CA ASN A 873 1.28 -19.93 -1.91
C ASN A 873 1.69 -18.98 -3.04
N LEU A 874 0.72 -18.26 -3.61
CA LEU A 874 0.99 -17.26 -4.65
C LEU A 874 1.83 -16.08 -4.10
N LEU A 875 1.47 -15.53 -2.93
CA LEU A 875 2.24 -14.46 -2.26
C LEU A 875 3.66 -14.87 -1.87
N THR A 876 3.92 -16.17 -1.71
CA THR A 876 5.24 -16.71 -1.34
C THR A 876 6.00 -17.28 -2.54
N GLY A 877 5.48 -17.11 -3.76
CA GLY A 877 6.11 -17.61 -4.98
C GLY A 877 6.16 -19.14 -5.09
N LYS A 878 5.31 -19.85 -4.36
CA LYS A 878 5.27 -21.33 -4.29
C LYS A 878 4.28 -21.98 -5.26
N GLN A 879 3.51 -21.19 -5.99
CA GLN A 879 2.52 -21.68 -6.94
C GLN A 879 2.63 -20.91 -8.26
N ASN A 880 2.82 -21.65 -9.35
CA ASN A 880 2.64 -21.14 -10.70
C ASN A 880 1.21 -21.44 -11.17
N TYR A 881 0.69 -20.62 -12.05
CA TYR A 881 -0.62 -20.79 -12.68
C TYR A 881 -0.52 -20.41 -14.15
N LYS A 882 -1.36 -21.01 -14.98
CA LYS A 882 -1.48 -20.63 -16.39
C LYS A 882 -2.76 -19.83 -16.64
N ILE A 883 -2.75 -19.03 -17.70
CA ILE A 883 -3.90 -18.23 -18.12
C ILE A 883 -4.51 -18.81 -19.41
N THR A 884 -5.83 -18.81 -19.51
CA THR A 884 -6.58 -19.22 -20.71
C THR A 884 -7.07 -17.98 -21.45
N LEU A 885 -6.76 -17.89 -22.75
CA LEU A 885 -7.14 -16.77 -23.61
C LEU A 885 -7.59 -17.30 -24.98
N GLN A 886 -8.81 -16.97 -25.40
CA GLN A 886 -9.33 -17.37 -26.71
C GLN A 886 -8.81 -16.47 -27.84
N ASN A 887 -8.87 -15.14 -27.64
CA ASN A 887 -8.44 -14.16 -28.63
C ASN A 887 -7.21 -13.40 -28.14
N LEU A 888 -6.09 -13.60 -28.82
CA LEU A 888 -4.83 -12.94 -28.55
C LEU A 888 -4.50 -11.99 -29.72
N THR A 889 -4.89 -10.72 -29.60
CA THR A 889 -4.63 -9.70 -30.62
C THR A 889 -3.19 -9.20 -30.55
N ILE A 890 -2.52 -9.12 -31.70
CA ILE A 890 -1.20 -8.53 -31.90
C ILE A 890 -1.37 -7.32 -32.82
N ASN A 891 -0.82 -6.18 -32.39
CA ASN A 891 -0.78 -4.96 -33.19
C ASN A 891 0.63 -4.80 -33.81
N ILE A 892 0.72 -4.70 -35.14
CA ILE A 892 2.00 -4.68 -35.88
C ILE A 892 2.20 -3.39 -36.72
N PHE A 893 1.73 -2.21 -36.29
CA PHE A 893 1.89 -1.00 -37.13
C PHE A 893 3.31 -0.37 -37.10
N ASN A 894 3.81 0.00 -38.28
CA ASN A 894 4.89 0.98 -38.57
C ASN A 894 6.27 0.80 -37.90
N HIS A 895 6.58 -0.38 -37.40
CA HIS A 895 7.89 -0.73 -36.91
C HIS A 895 8.32 -2.05 -37.56
N ASP A 896 9.63 -2.27 -37.67
CA ASP A 896 10.13 -3.62 -37.93
C ASP A 896 9.46 -4.57 -36.92
N VAL A 897 8.86 -5.65 -37.43
CA VAL A 897 8.22 -6.70 -36.63
C VAL A 897 9.16 -7.12 -35.50
N THR A 898 10.46 -7.13 -35.79
CA THR A 898 11.55 -7.43 -34.86
C THR A 898 11.72 -6.37 -33.77
N ASP A 899 11.67 -5.07 -34.08
CA ASP A 899 11.83 -3.97 -33.10
C ASP A 899 10.61 -3.82 -32.18
N SER A 900 9.39 -3.89 -32.72
CA SER A 900 8.16 -3.87 -31.93
C SER A 900 8.10 -5.03 -30.94
N LEU A 901 8.43 -6.23 -31.41
CA LEU A 901 8.32 -7.42 -30.60
C LEU A 901 9.50 -7.55 -29.62
N GLN A 902 10.70 -7.07 -29.96
CA GLN A 902 11.82 -6.97 -29.02
C GLN A 902 11.48 -6.06 -27.82
N LYS A 903 10.84 -4.91 -28.05
CA LYS A 903 10.35 -4.01 -26.98
C LYS A 903 9.24 -4.63 -26.14
N ILE A 904 8.31 -5.36 -26.79
CA ILE A 904 7.25 -6.14 -26.12
C ILE A 904 7.83 -7.25 -25.23
N MET A 905 9.01 -7.77 -25.54
CA MET A 905 9.57 -8.96 -24.88
C MET A 905 10.65 -8.66 -23.84
N GLN A 906 11.32 -7.50 -23.89
CA GLN A 906 12.17 -7.04 -22.78
C GLN A 906 11.39 -6.84 -21.46
N THR A 907 10.06 -6.77 -21.55
CA THR A 907 9.13 -6.63 -20.42
C THR A 907 8.54 -7.96 -19.94
N VAL A 908 8.67 -9.08 -20.69
CA VAL A 908 8.21 -10.42 -20.22
C VAL A 908 9.29 -11.01 -19.33
N THR A 909 9.16 -10.88 -18.00
CA THR A 909 10.04 -11.56 -17.04
C THR A 909 9.32 -12.67 -16.28
N SER A 910 10.12 -13.62 -15.77
CA SER A 910 9.74 -14.93 -15.23
C SER A 910 8.86 -14.95 -13.98
N ASP A 911 8.37 -13.81 -13.50
CA ASP A 911 7.67 -13.71 -12.20
C ASP A 911 6.15 -13.50 -12.29
N GLY A 912 5.58 -13.50 -13.50
CA GLY A 912 4.13 -13.40 -13.71
C GLY A 912 3.51 -12.10 -13.18
N SER A 913 4.32 -11.07 -12.93
CA SER A 913 3.81 -9.75 -12.55
C SER A 913 3.69 -8.79 -13.74
N ASP A 914 4.37 -9.12 -14.83
CA ASP A 914 4.15 -8.59 -16.17
C ASP A 914 3.34 -9.59 -17.02
N ILE A 915 2.12 -9.89 -16.55
CA ILE A 915 1.06 -10.48 -17.40
C ILE A 915 0.46 -9.38 -18.32
N SER A 916 1.05 -8.18 -18.32
CA SER A 916 0.79 -7.02 -19.17
C SER A 916 1.10 -7.24 -20.67
N ILE A 917 1.43 -8.46 -21.11
CA ILE A 917 1.95 -8.74 -22.45
C ILE A 917 1.10 -9.76 -23.22
N PHE A 918 0.02 -10.26 -22.63
CA PHE A 918 -0.84 -11.27 -23.25
C PHE A 918 -1.92 -10.71 -24.20
N THR A 919 -1.59 -9.67 -24.98
CA THR A 919 -2.28 -9.21 -26.22
C THR A 919 -1.47 -8.09 -26.91
N GLY A 920 -0.14 -8.19 -26.96
CA GLY A 920 0.70 -7.00 -27.19
C GLY A 920 0.66 -6.09 -25.95
N PRO A 921 1.09 -4.81 -26.01
CA PRO A 921 1.46 -3.98 -24.85
C PRO A 921 0.29 -3.53 -23.94
N ASN A 922 -0.48 -4.50 -23.43
CA ASN A 922 -1.75 -4.27 -22.76
C ASN A 922 -1.67 -4.64 -21.28
N ASN A 923 -1.80 -3.65 -20.39
CA ASN A 923 -1.84 -3.88 -18.95
C ASN A 923 -3.12 -4.67 -18.57
N VAL A 924 -3.00 -6.00 -18.48
CA VAL A 924 -4.07 -6.87 -17.97
C VAL A 924 -4.16 -6.70 -16.46
N GLU A 925 -5.28 -6.16 -16.00
CA GLU A 925 -5.59 -6.12 -14.58
C GLU A 925 -6.57 -7.25 -14.26
N MET A 926 -6.07 -8.33 -13.67
CA MET A 926 -6.90 -9.42 -13.15
C MET A 926 -7.61 -8.96 -11.87
N ILE A 927 -8.79 -8.38 -12.04
CA ILE A 927 -9.59 -7.81 -10.95
C ILE A 927 -9.93 -8.90 -9.92
N ALA A 928 -10.31 -10.11 -10.38
CA ALA A 928 -10.59 -11.25 -9.51
C ALA A 928 -9.38 -11.71 -8.70
N LEU A 929 -8.21 -11.83 -9.35
CA LEU A 929 -6.97 -12.23 -8.70
C LEU A 929 -6.46 -11.17 -7.71
N GLN A 930 -6.50 -9.89 -8.09
CA GLN A 930 -6.13 -8.79 -7.20
C GLN A 930 -7.01 -8.75 -5.97
N LYS A 931 -8.31 -9.01 -6.12
CA LYS A 931 -9.22 -9.13 -4.97
C LYS A 931 -8.81 -10.27 -4.05
N LEU A 932 -8.46 -11.43 -4.61
CA LEU A 932 -8.02 -12.60 -3.86
C LEU A 932 -6.67 -12.36 -3.14
N LEU A 933 -5.72 -11.71 -3.81
CA LEU A 933 -4.42 -11.32 -3.25
C LEU A 933 -4.56 -10.23 -2.17
N ALA A 934 -5.38 -9.20 -2.42
CA ALA A 934 -5.66 -8.17 -1.43
C ALA A 934 -6.34 -8.76 -0.20
N GLN A 935 -7.30 -9.69 -0.38
CA GLN A 935 -7.91 -10.44 0.72
C GLN A 935 -6.88 -11.25 1.51
N ALA A 936 -5.86 -11.80 0.86
CA ALA A 936 -4.83 -12.59 1.52
C ALA A 936 -3.77 -11.75 2.23
N GLY A 937 -3.30 -10.68 1.58
CA GLY A 937 -2.35 -9.73 2.17
C GLY A 937 -2.94 -9.03 3.41
N LEU A 938 -4.20 -8.63 3.33
CA LEU A 938 -4.92 -8.04 4.47
C LEU A 938 -5.53 -9.09 5.41
N GLY A 939 -5.64 -10.35 4.99
CA GLY A 939 -6.03 -11.47 5.84
C GLY A 939 -5.08 -11.65 7.02
N LEU A 940 -3.79 -11.40 6.83
CA LEU A 940 -2.77 -11.46 7.88
C LEU A 940 -2.95 -10.35 8.94
N LEU A 941 -3.36 -9.15 8.51
CA LEU A 941 -3.74 -8.07 9.43
C LEU A 941 -5.04 -8.39 10.17
N ASN A 942 -6.02 -8.97 9.46
CA ASN A 942 -7.25 -9.44 10.08
C ASN A 942 -6.99 -10.56 11.10
N ASP A 943 -6.04 -11.46 10.84
CA ASP A 943 -5.61 -12.50 11.77
C ASP A 943 -5.00 -11.87 13.03
N SER A 944 -4.20 -10.79 12.91
CA SER A 944 -3.65 -10.06 14.06
C SER A 944 -4.74 -9.36 14.89
N LEU A 945 -5.76 -8.78 14.24
CA LEU A 945 -6.94 -8.21 14.90
C LEU A 945 -7.80 -9.29 15.57
N LEU A 946 -7.89 -10.47 14.98
CA LEU A 946 -8.60 -11.61 15.56
C LEU A 946 -7.92 -12.10 16.84
N ILE A 947 -6.58 -12.18 16.86
CA ILE A 947 -5.82 -12.47 18.09
C ILE A 947 -6.20 -11.46 19.17
N LEU A 948 -6.23 -10.16 18.84
CA LEU A 948 -6.62 -9.09 19.77
C LEU A 948 -8.06 -9.25 20.28
N GLN A 949 -9.00 -9.59 19.40
CA GLN A 949 -10.40 -9.83 19.77
C GLN A 949 -10.53 -11.04 20.72
N ILE A 950 -9.81 -12.13 20.46
CA ILE A 950 -9.79 -13.31 21.34
C ILE A 950 -9.24 -12.93 22.72
N LEU A 951 -8.10 -12.24 22.78
CA LEU A 951 -7.47 -11.81 24.03
C LEU A 951 -8.38 -10.86 24.83
N ASN A 952 -9.06 -9.92 24.16
CA ASN A 952 -10.05 -9.04 24.79
C ASN A 952 -11.28 -9.82 25.31
N GLY A 953 -11.74 -10.84 24.56
CA GLY A 953 -12.80 -11.75 25.02
C GLY A 953 -12.40 -12.53 26.29
N MET A 954 -11.17 -13.03 26.36
CA MET A 954 -10.63 -13.67 27.57
C MET A 954 -10.57 -12.69 28.74
N ILE A 955 -10.18 -11.44 28.51
CA ILE A 955 -10.19 -10.38 29.52
C ILE A 955 -11.60 -10.20 30.11
N ILE A 956 -12.63 -10.06 29.27
CA ILE A 956 -14.01 -9.87 29.72
C ILE A 956 -14.46 -11.06 30.58
N PHE A 957 -14.14 -12.28 30.15
CA PHE A 957 -14.46 -13.49 30.91
C PHE A 957 -13.78 -13.51 32.28
N ILE A 958 -12.48 -13.20 32.36
CA ILE A 958 -11.73 -13.17 33.62
C ILE A 958 -12.32 -12.13 34.57
N ILE A 959 -12.59 -10.91 34.07
CA ILE A 959 -13.17 -9.84 34.88
C ILE A 959 -14.52 -10.30 35.44
N LEU A 960 -15.37 -10.86 34.59
CA LEU A 960 -16.69 -11.31 35.00
C LEU A 960 -16.63 -12.48 35.99
N ALA A 961 -15.68 -13.41 35.83
CA ALA A 961 -15.46 -14.50 36.78
C ALA A 961 -15.01 -13.98 38.16
N VAL A 962 -14.07 -13.04 38.19
CA VAL A 962 -13.57 -12.43 39.44
C VAL A 962 -14.67 -11.60 40.13
N ILE A 963 -15.46 -10.85 39.37
CA ILE A 963 -16.60 -10.09 39.89
C ILE A 963 -17.67 -11.03 40.43
N THR A 964 -18.02 -12.08 39.68
CA THR A 964 -19.00 -13.07 40.10
C THR A 964 -18.60 -13.71 41.43
N SER A 965 -17.34 -14.16 41.54
CA SER A 965 -16.81 -14.67 42.81
C SER A 965 -16.87 -13.62 43.92
N SER A 966 -16.52 -12.37 43.61
CA SER A 966 -16.58 -11.25 44.55
C SER A 966 -17.96 -10.97 45.09
N VAL A 967 -18.97 -10.96 44.23
CA VAL A 967 -20.36 -10.66 44.60
C VAL A 967 -20.94 -11.79 45.44
N ILE A 968 -20.66 -13.04 45.07
CA ILE A 968 -21.10 -14.23 45.82
C ILE A 968 -20.47 -14.28 47.22
N ASP A 969 -19.19 -13.91 47.35
CA ASP A 969 -18.50 -13.82 48.65
C ASP A 969 -19.18 -12.86 49.62
N GLU A 970 -19.56 -11.67 49.14
CA GLU A 970 -20.21 -10.66 49.98
C GLU A 970 -21.67 -11.00 50.28
N ALA A 971 -22.34 -11.67 49.35
CA ALA A 971 -23.70 -12.11 49.50
C ALA A 971 -23.84 -13.42 50.28
N SER A 972 -22.74 -14.02 50.77
CA SER A 972 -22.71 -15.38 51.33
C SER A 972 -23.76 -15.64 52.41
N GLN A 973 -23.86 -14.76 53.41
CA GLN A 973 -24.88 -14.85 54.47
C GLN A 973 -26.32 -14.75 53.92
N ILE A 974 -26.51 -13.92 52.90
CA ILE A 974 -27.82 -13.73 52.26
C ILE A 974 -28.18 -14.94 51.38
N ILE A 975 -27.20 -15.52 50.70
CA ILE A 975 -27.34 -16.78 49.93
C ILE A 975 -27.77 -17.90 50.86
N LEU A 976 -27.07 -18.06 51.99
CA LEU A 976 -27.30 -19.14 52.93
C LEU A 976 -28.67 -19.00 53.62
N THR A 977 -29.05 -17.78 54.03
CA THR A 977 -30.40 -17.51 54.57
C THR A 977 -31.50 -17.77 53.55
N MET A 978 -31.36 -17.32 52.29
CA MET A 978 -32.35 -17.65 51.24
C MET A 978 -32.45 -19.15 50.98
N ARG A 979 -31.32 -19.87 50.97
CA ARG A 979 -31.34 -21.33 50.82
C ARG A 979 -31.99 -22.03 52.01
N ALA A 980 -31.79 -21.53 53.23
CA ALA A 980 -32.48 -22.03 54.42
C ALA A 980 -34.00 -21.77 54.37
N LEU A 981 -34.42 -20.66 53.77
CA LEU A 981 -35.83 -20.31 53.51
C LEU A 981 -36.45 -21.10 52.34
N GLY A 982 -35.74 -22.06 51.74
CA GLY A 982 -36.27 -22.93 50.69
C GLY A 982 -36.11 -22.44 49.24
N TYR A 983 -35.39 -21.33 49.01
CA TYR A 983 -35.15 -20.86 47.64
C TYR A 983 -34.19 -21.78 46.88
N LYS A 984 -34.54 -22.10 45.62
CA LYS A 984 -33.70 -22.94 44.76
C LYS A 984 -32.42 -22.19 44.37
N PRO A 985 -31.27 -22.86 44.20
CA PRO A 985 -30.00 -22.21 43.81
C PRO A 985 -30.11 -21.35 42.54
N ARG A 986 -30.95 -21.73 41.57
CA ARG A 986 -31.20 -20.94 40.34
C ARG A 986 -31.90 -19.61 40.64
N GLN A 987 -32.86 -19.60 41.57
CA GLN A 987 -33.56 -18.39 42.00
C GLN A 987 -32.62 -17.46 42.77
N VAL A 988 -31.80 -18.02 43.67
CA VAL A 988 -30.78 -17.27 44.42
C VAL A 988 -29.74 -16.65 43.48
N ASN A 989 -29.26 -17.42 42.49
CA ASN A 989 -28.33 -16.91 41.47
C ASN A 989 -28.95 -15.75 40.67
N PHE A 990 -30.22 -15.87 40.27
CA PHE A 990 -30.92 -14.82 39.55
C PHE A 990 -31.07 -13.52 40.38
N ILE A 991 -31.37 -13.64 41.68
CA ILE A 991 -31.47 -12.47 42.56
C ILE A 991 -30.13 -11.74 42.69
N ILE A 992 -29.01 -12.47 42.72
CA ILE A 992 -27.68 -11.90 43.02
C ILE A 992 -26.98 -11.40 41.76
N ILE A 993 -27.02 -12.16 40.67
CA ILE A 993 -26.27 -11.88 39.44
C ILE A 993 -27.16 -11.37 38.30
N GLY A 994 -28.47 -11.61 38.35
CA GLY A 994 -29.40 -11.24 37.28
C GLY A 994 -29.31 -9.76 36.87
N ASN A 995 -29.02 -8.85 37.82
CA ASN A 995 -28.94 -7.42 37.49
C ASN A 995 -27.63 -7.01 36.83
N TYR A 996 -26.58 -7.82 37.00
CA TYR A 996 -25.34 -7.64 36.25
C TYR A 996 -25.57 -8.01 34.78
N VAL A 997 -26.30 -9.09 34.50
CA VAL A 997 -26.65 -9.50 33.13
C VAL A 997 -27.46 -8.42 32.41
N LEU A 998 -28.51 -7.88 33.05
CA LEU A 998 -29.32 -6.81 32.47
C LEU A 998 -28.52 -5.53 32.21
N GLY A 999 -27.68 -5.13 33.16
CA GLY A 999 -26.83 -3.95 32.99
C GLY A 999 -25.82 -4.11 31.85
N VAL A 1000 -25.25 -5.30 31.65
CA VAL A 1000 -24.30 -5.56 30.55
C VAL A 1000 -24.96 -5.35 29.18
N LEU A 1001 -26.22 -5.79 29.00
CA LEU A 1001 -26.96 -5.57 27.75
C LEU A 1001 -27.20 -4.07 27.48
N LEU A 1002 -27.53 -3.29 28.52
CA LEU A 1002 -27.70 -1.85 28.40
C LEU A 1002 -26.37 -1.17 28.05
N MET A 1003 -25.29 -1.57 28.71
CA MET A 1003 -23.95 -1.03 28.45
C MET A 1003 -23.44 -1.38 27.05
N LEU A 1004 -23.83 -2.52 26.49
CA LEU A 1004 -23.53 -2.88 25.11
C LEU A 1004 -24.21 -1.92 24.11
N LEU A 1005 -25.48 -1.58 24.33
CA LEU A 1005 -26.20 -0.62 23.48
C LEU A 1005 -25.55 0.77 23.58
N LEU A 1006 -25.24 1.22 24.80
CA LEU A 1006 -24.55 2.48 25.02
C LEU A 1006 -23.16 2.49 24.36
N ALA A 1007 -22.41 1.39 24.46
CA ALA A 1007 -21.10 1.23 23.82
C ALA A 1007 -21.20 1.33 22.30
N TYR A 1008 -22.25 0.77 21.69
CA TYR A 1008 -22.48 0.92 20.26
C TYR A 1008 -22.70 2.39 19.86
N VAL A 1009 -23.57 3.12 20.55
CA VAL A 1009 -23.82 4.55 20.25
C VAL A 1009 -22.54 5.38 20.38
N ILE A 1010 -21.78 5.17 21.46
CA ILE A 1010 -20.52 5.90 21.67
C ILE A 1010 -19.46 5.50 20.64
N SER A 1011 -19.45 4.25 20.19
CA SER A 1011 -18.52 3.81 19.13
C SER A 1011 -18.71 4.59 17.82
N LEU A 1012 -19.95 4.97 17.48
CA LEU A 1012 -20.24 5.76 16.28
C LEU A 1012 -19.60 7.15 16.36
N LEU A 1013 -19.68 7.78 17.53
CA LEU A 1013 -19.03 9.07 17.79
C LEU A 1013 -17.51 8.96 17.72
N VAL A 1014 -16.92 7.90 18.28
CA VAL A 1014 -15.47 7.65 18.20
C VAL A 1014 -15.03 7.51 16.74
N TRP A 1015 -15.77 6.75 15.93
CA TRP A 1015 -15.46 6.57 14.51
C TRP A 1015 -15.61 7.85 13.69
N TYR A 1016 -16.59 8.70 14.02
CA TYR A 1016 -16.76 10.00 13.38
C TYR A 1016 -15.49 10.85 13.49
N PHE A 1017 -14.91 10.98 14.69
CA PHE A 1017 -13.65 11.71 14.89
C PHE A 1017 -12.44 10.98 14.30
N ALA A 1018 -12.38 9.65 14.40
CA ALA A 1018 -11.25 8.88 13.88
C ALA A 1018 -11.10 9.03 12.35
N ILE A 1019 -12.21 9.02 11.61
CA ILE A 1019 -12.20 9.16 10.14
C ILE A 1019 -11.71 10.55 9.72
N ASP A 1020 -12.11 11.59 10.43
CA ASP A 1020 -11.65 12.97 10.17
C ASP A 1020 -10.13 13.10 10.34
N ILE A 1021 -9.60 12.55 11.44
CA ILE A 1021 -8.15 12.48 11.68
C ILE A 1021 -7.44 11.73 10.56
N ILE A 1022 -7.99 10.59 10.13
CA ILE A 1022 -7.38 9.77 9.09
C ILE A 1022 -7.35 10.51 7.74
N LEU A 1023 -8.42 11.22 7.40
CA LEU A 1023 -8.50 11.99 6.17
C LEU A 1023 -7.45 13.11 6.13
N HIS A 1024 -7.36 13.91 7.21
CA HIS A 1024 -6.47 15.07 7.23
C HIS A 1024 -4.99 14.70 7.40
N GLN A 1025 -4.70 13.68 8.22
CA GLN A 1025 -3.32 13.29 8.53
C GLN A 1025 -2.73 12.31 7.51
N PHE A 1026 -3.55 11.42 6.93
CA PHE A 1026 -3.08 10.34 6.05
C PHE A 1026 -3.62 10.41 4.62
N LYS A 1027 -4.41 11.43 4.27
CA LYS A 1027 -5.00 11.59 2.93
C LYS A 1027 -5.74 10.33 2.45
N PHE A 1028 -6.27 9.58 3.40
CA PHE A 1028 -6.93 8.30 3.17
C PHE A 1028 -8.41 8.44 3.47
N VAL A 1029 -9.25 8.07 2.51
CA VAL A 1029 -10.70 8.24 2.61
C VAL A 1029 -11.33 6.91 3.05
N ILE A 1030 -12.09 6.95 4.14
CA ILE A 1030 -12.78 5.80 4.72
C ILE A 1030 -14.24 6.15 4.94
N ASN A 1031 -15.13 5.24 4.58
CA ASN A 1031 -16.54 5.37 4.91
C ASN A 1031 -16.83 4.84 6.32
N LEU A 1032 -17.75 5.51 7.01
CA LEU A 1032 -18.13 5.12 8.36
C LEU A 1032 -18.85 3.76 8.33
N PRO A 1033 -18.35 2.74 9.06
CA PRO A 1033 -18.92 1.41 9.04
C PRO A 1033 -20.18 1.37 9.91
N LEU A 1034 -21.33 1.77 9.36
CA LEU A 1034 -22.63 1.52 9.99
C LEU A 1034 -23.06 0.07 9.75
N ASN A 1035 -22.30 -0.89 10.30
CA ASN A 1035 -22.65 -2.30 10.19
C ASN A 1035 -23.48 -2.74 11.40
N TRP A 1036 -24.78 -2.93 11.20
CA TRP A 1036 -25.68 -3.45 12.23
C TRP A 1036 -25.34 -4.88 12.66
N GLN A 1037 -24.58 -5.64 11.85
CA GLN A 1037 -24.14 -6.99 12.21
C GLN A 1037 -23.06 -6.98 13.29
N THR A 1038 -22.26 -5.91 13.40
CA THR A 1038 -21.20 -5.82 14.42
C THR A 1038 -21.75 -5.93 15.85
N PRO A 1039 -22.71 -5.10 16.29
CA PRO A 1039 -23.26 -5.23 17.64
C PRO A 1039 -23.93 -6.59 17.89
N VAL A 1040 -24.46 -7.25 16.84
CA VAL A 1040 -24.98 -8.61 16.95
C VAL A 1040 -23.86 -9.62 17.22
N LYS A 1041 -22.75 -9.58 16.46
CA LYS A 1041 -21.56 -10.44 16.68
C LYS A 1041 -20.95 -10.23 18.07
N VAL A 1042 -20.82 -8.98 18.50
CA VAL A 1042 -20.33 -8.66 19.84
C VAL A 1042 -21.31 -9.17 20.89
N GLY A 1043 -22.61 -8.97 20.68
CA GLY A 1043 -23.67 -9.42 21.58
C GLY A 1043 -23.71 -10.94 21.75
N THR A 1044 -23.47 -11.73 20.69
CA THR A 1044 -23.43 -13.20 20.79
C THR A 1044 -22.24 -13.67 21.61
N ILE A 1045 -21.05 -13.09 21.41
CA ILE A 1045 -19.84 -13.42 22.17
C ILE A 1045 -20.02 -13.05 23.65
N ILE A 1046 -20.51 -11.85 23.93
CA ILE A 1046 -20.80 -11.42 25.31
C ILE A 1046 -21.85 -12.32 25.95
N SER A 1047 -22.89 -12.73 25.20
CA SER A 1047 -23.91 -13.65 25.70
C SER A 1047 -23.31 -15.01 26.08
N ALA A 1048 -22.41 -15.56 25.27
CA ALA A 1048 -21.70 -16.80 25.59
C ALA A 1048 -20.85 -16.66 26.87
N ILE A 1049 -20.12 -15.54 27.01
CA ILE A 1049 -19.33 -15.24 28.21
C ILE A 1049 -20.23 -15.09 29.45
N LEU A 1050 -21.39 -14.45 29.32
CA LEU A 1050 -22.38 -14.31 30.39
C LEU A 1050 -22.94 -15.66 30.82
N VAL A 1051 -23.22 -16.58 29.89
CA VAL A 1051 -23.68 -17.95 30.19
C VAL A 1051 -22.60 -18.74 30.95
N LEU A 1052 -21.34 -18.65 30.52
CA LEU A 1052 -20.23 -19.29 31.24
C LEU A 1052 -20.09 -18.74 32.66
N SER A 1053 -20.18 -17.42 32.84
CA SER A 1053 -20.14 -16.81 34.17
C SER A 1053 -21.35 -17.14 35.03
N TRP A 1054 -22.54 -17.23 34.43
CA TRP A 1054 -23.74 -17.65 35.13
C TRP A 1054 -23.60 -19.08 35.66
N SER A 1055 -22.99 -19.95 34.86
CA SER A 1055 -22.72 -21.35 35.20
C SER A 1055 -21.67 -21.44 36.32
N LEU A 1056 -20.59 -20.67 36.22
CA LEU A 1056 -19.58 -20.53 37.28
C LEU A 1056 -20.21 -20.05 38.59
N SER A 1057 -21.08 -19.04 38.52
CA SER A 1057 -21.81 -18.56 39.70
C SER A 1057 -22.67 -19.66 40.33
N MET A 1058 -23.44 -20.37 39.52
CA MET A 1058 -24.32 -21.43 39.99
C MET A 1058 -23.52 -22.52 40.70
N TYR A 1059 -22.34 -22.86 40.17
CA TYR A 1059 -21.41 -23.77 40.84
C TYR A 1059 -20.91 -23.22 42.18
N LEU A 1060 -20.48 -21.96 42.23
CA LEU A 1060 -20.00 -21.31 43.46
C LEU A 1060 -21.10 -21.22 44.54
N VAL A 1061 -22.34 -20.92 44.16
CA VAL A 1061 -23.51 -20.90 45.06
C VAL A 1061 -23.82 -22.30 45.61
N LYS A 1062 -23.71 -23.34 44.77
CA LYS A 1062 -23.95 -24.74 45.18
C LYS A 1062 -22.88 -25.25 46.15
N LYS A 1063 -21.62 -24.82 45.96
CA LYS A 1063 -20.47 -25.27 46.76
C LYS A 1063 -20.53 -24.81 48.23
N ARG A 1064 -21.18 -23.69 48.53
CA ARG A 1064 -21.33 -23.22 49.93
C ARG A 1064 -22.23 -24.16 50.73
N LYS A 1065 -21.70 -24.70 51.83
CA LYS A 1065 -22.43 -25.61 52.72
C LYS A 1065 -23.29 -24.80 53.69
N LEU A 1066 -24.49 -25.29 54.00
CA LEU A 1066 -25.42 -24.64 54.93
C LEU A 1066 -24.85 -24.50 56.35
N ASN A 1067 -23.92 -25.38 56.73
CA ASN A 1067 -23.27 -25.38 58.05
C ASN A 1067 -22.33 -24.18 58.28
N GLU A 1068 -22.01 -23.39 57.24
CA GLU A 1068 -21.23 -22.15 57.35
C GLU A 1068 -22.06 -20.96 57.89
N LEU A 1069 -23.35 -21.15 58.22
CA LEU A 1069 -24.20 -20.12 58.83
C LEU A 1069 -23.86 -19.83 60.30
N THR A 1070 -23.17 -20.76 60.97
CA THR A 1070 -22.90 -20.74 62.42
C THR A 1070 -21.43 -20.47 62.77
N GLU A 1071 -20.54 -20.37 61.78
CA GLU A 1071 -19.13 -19.94 61.91
C GLU A 1071 -18.94 -18.51 61.40
#